data_AF-A0A8J6T3B7-F1
#
_entry.id   AF-A0A8J6T3B7-F1
#
_cell.length_a   1.000
_cell.length_b   1.000
_cell.length_c   1.000
_cell.angle_alpha   90.00
_cell.angle_beta   90.00
_cell.angle_gamma   90.00
#
_symmetry.space_group_name_H-M   'P 1'
#
loop_
_entity.id
_entity.type
_entity.pdbx_description
1 polymer ?
#
loop_
_entity_poly.entity_id
_entity_poly.type
_entity_poly.pdbx_seq_one_letter_code
_entity_poly.pdbx_strand_id
1 'polypeptide(L)'
;MKETRVIINNYPFEGFEQKQAEGKAPWESFHGWPNCWISLEEAPEGPFVAAYKRVFDTHFDETVRVHVSADERYELYLDGQFVGRGSDRGDINNWYFETYDLPLTAGKHTLVARVWSLRHLRPWAQFTVDHGFILAPEGTAWTEVIGTGASLWEGMRLEGYSFFDTSGAGIGTGGKVIIEGQAFPWGFEHGEGAGWKQVKSGKSGNNGYEQFTGKQLRIMKPSILPSQMQQEIETGLVRYAAYGDVLKPVLVSNRTDQDQVPVRMEQHEEHLAAQWQGLLNGGNLTVPPYTNVRILVDLQQYYCLYPVIHTSGGKNAEIRIGWDESLFERQADGVFIKKQRDQIENYYFRGIGDRFLLDGGNDRKWDTLWWHAGRYGEIVVTTQEQALVIERLTLTETRYPLEIQGRFSSNNEAINSWIPLAIRGLEMCSHETYMDCPYWEQLMYVGDTRLEAMLTYVLSSDSRLPQKAIRMFDASRLNYTELVTCAYPDTSNKIIPSFVLWWVGMVYDYALWRGDPKFISSVMPGVRSVVDKLLQYRNEEGLLLQPKGWPFMDWHPDWSYGNPPEGGENISASYHWLMVYTLGKLAELEGFVGKQGYAEEAELLAKELAEAGERAFWNEEKGWYADDRTHKYYS
;
A
#
# COMPACT_ATOMS: atom_id res chain seq x y z
N MET A 1 3.25 7.02 -23.16
CA MET A 1 3.07 5.64 -23.69
C MET A 1 1.58 5.33 -23.74
N LYS A 2 1.10 4.53 -24.71
CA LYS A 2 -0.27 3.99 -24.62
C LYS A 2 -0.35 3.11 -23.38
N GLU A 3 -1.44 3.20 -22.62
CA GLU A 3 -1.66 2.34 -21.46
C GLU A 3 -1.73 0.87 -21.94
N THR A 4 -0.79 0.04 -21.49
CA THR A 4 -0.71 -1.40 -21.81
C THR A 4 -1.53 -2.25 -20.85
N ARG A 5 -1.94 -1.68 -19.71
CA ARG A 5 -2.72 -2.37 -18.68
C ARG A 5 -4.14 -2.68 -19.17
N VAL A 6 -4.56 -3.92 -19.00
CA VAL A 6 -5.91 -4.41 -19.30
C VAL A 6 -6.59 -4.89 -18.01
N ILE A 7 -7.86 -4.55 -17.85
CA ILE A 7 -8.68 -5.05 -16.74
C ILE A 7 -9.52 -6.22 -17.23
N ILE A 8 -9.37 -7.36 -16.56
CA ILE A 8 -10.15 -8.57 -16.82
C ILE A 8 -10.92 -8.96 -15.56
N ASN A 9 -12.08 -9.58 -15.73
CA ASN A 9 -12.94 -10.04 -14.63
C ASN A 9 -13.10 -11.57 -14.60
N ASN A 10 -12.54 -12.27 -15.59
CA ASN A 10 -12.55 -13.72 -15.72
C ASN A 10 -11.17 -14.30 -15.42
N TYR A 11 -11.12 -15.58 -15.05
CA TYR A 11 -9.85 -16.29 -14.90
C TYR A 11 -9.34 -16.74 -16.29
N PRO A 12 -8.13 -16.35 -16.70
CA PRO A 12 -7.67 -16.51 -18.08
C PRO A 12 -7.40 -17.97 -18.49
N PHE A 13 -7.22 -18.87 -17.53
CA PHE A 13 -6.82 -20.27 -17.79
C PHE A 13 -7.85 -21.33 -17.36
N GLU A 14 -9.09 -20.93 -17.05
CA GLU A 14 -10.15 -21.89 -16.66
C GLU A 14 -10.32 -23.04 -17.67
N GLY A 15 -10.28 -22.76 -18.98
CA GLY A 15 -10.38 -23.79 -20.00
C GLY A 15 -9.18 -24.74 -20.07
N PHE A 16 -7.97 -24.23 -19.78
CA PHE A 16 -6.77 -25.06 -19.67
C PHE A 16 -6.87 -25.99 -18.46
N GLU A 17 -7.29 -25.44 -17.32
CA GLU A 17 -7.54 -26.17 -16.10
C GLU A 17 -8.58 -27.28 -16.35
N GLN A 18 -9.74 -26.95 -16.92
CA GLN A 18 -10.80 -27.92 -17.24
C GLN A 18 -10.29 -29.06 -18.14
N LYS A 19 -9.51 -28.76 -19.18
CA LYS A 19 -8.92 -29.80 -20.04
C LYS A 19 -7.98 -30.74 -19.27
N GLN A 20 -7.20 -30.22 -18.31
CA GLN A 20 -6.34 -31.03 -17.45
C GLN A 20 -7.12 -31.93 -16.48
N ALA A 21 -8.39 -31.59 -16.17
CA ALA A 21 -9.32 -32.43 -15.41
C ALA A 21 -10.01 -33.51 -16.25
N GLU A 22 -10.04 -33.40 -17.57
CA GLU A 22 -10.81 -34.32 -18.41
C GLU A 22 -10.39 -35.78 -18.14
N GLY A 23 -11.35 -36.62 -17.79
CA GLY A 23 -11.13 -38.04 -17.47
C GLY A 23 -10.54 -38.33 -16.08
N LYS A 24 -10.34 -37.32 -15.23
CA LYS A 24 -9.94 -37.46 -13.82
C LYS A 24 -11.12 -37.24 -12.88
N ALA A 25 -11.10 -37.86 -11.70
CA ALA A 25 -12.07 -37.51 -10.67
C ALA A 25 -11.83 -36.07 -10.15
N PRO A 26 -12.86 -35.36 -9.63
CA PRO A 26 -12.70 -34.00 -9.12
C PRO A 26 -11.61 -33.83 -8.05
N TRP A 27 -11.36 -34.87 -7.24
CA TRP A 27 -10.29 -34.89 -6.22
C TRP A 27 -8.91 -35.30 -6.75
N GLU A 28 -8.83 -35.73 -8.01
CA GLU A 28 -7.59 -36.08 -8.72
C GLU A 28 -7.12 -34.96 -9.65
N SER A 29 -7.97 -33.94 -9.86
CA SER A 29 -7.63 -32.78 -10.66
C SER A 29 -6.95 -31.70 -9.83
N PHE A 30 -5.65 -31.55 -10.05
CA PHE A 30 -4.85 -30.47 -9.48
C PHE A 30 -4.61 -29.45 -10.59
N HIS A 31 -5.46 -28.44 -10.62
CA HIS A 31 -5.43 -27.41 -11.64
C HIS A 31 -4.28 -26.44 -11.40
N GLY A 32 -3.64 -26.07 -12.49
CA GLY A 32 -2.53 -25.15 -12.47
C GLY A 32 -2.53 -24.33 -13.74
N TRP A 33 -1.90 -23.17 -13.67
CA TRP A 33 -1.66 -22.37 -14.85
C TRP A 33 -0.69 -23.10 -15.80
N PRO A 34 -0.71 -22.80 -17.10
CA PRO A 34 0.26 -23.36 -18.05
C PRO A 34 1.71 -22.93 -17.77
N ASN A 35 1.92 -21.98 -16.85
CA ASN A 35 3.20 -21.42 -16.47
C ASN A 35 3.45 -21.54 -14.97
N CYS A 36 4.73 -21.55 -14.60
CA CYS A 36 5.19 -21.72 -13.24
C CYS A 36 5.86 -20.47 -12.70
N TRP A 37 5.80 -20.33 -11.38
CA TRP A 37 6.65 -19.41 -10.63
C TRP A 37 8.11 -19.78 -10.85
N ILE A 38 8.96 -18.80 -11.16
CA ILE A 38 10.41 -18.97 -11.29
C ILE A 38 11.13 -18.20 -10.18
N SER A 39 12.30 -18.69 -9.78
CA SER A 39 13.15 -18.02 -8.80
C SER A 39 14.64 -18.25 -9.07
N LEU A 40 15.51 -17.48 -8.41
CA LEU A 40 16.94 -17.73 -8.42
C LEU A 40 17.23 -19.12 -7.82
N GLU A 41 18.22 -19.83 -8.37
CA GLU A 41 18.67 -21.14 -7.87
C GLU A 41 18.99 -21.04 -6.37
N GLU A 42 19.85 -20.07 -6.02
CA GLU A 42 20.30 -19.74 -4.67
C GLU A 42 19.78 -18.36 -4.28
N ALA A 43 18.55 -18.29 -3.77
CA ALA A 43 17.97 -17.05 -3.27
C ALA A 43 18.54 -16.71 -1.87
N PRO A 44 18.93 -15.45 -1.60
CA PRO A 44 19.36 -15.03 -0.27
C PRO A 44 18.29 -15.23 0.82
N GLU A 45 18.74 -15.50 2.05
CA GLU A 45 17.86 -15.53 3.23
C GLU A 45 17.34 -14.13 3.60
N GLY A 46 18.21 -13.12 3.51
CA GLY A 46 17.88 -11.73 3.80
C GLY A 46 17.16 -11.00 2.65
N PRO A 47 16.83 -9.70 2.84
CA PRO A 47 16.25 -8.85 1.80
C PRO A 47 17.15 -8.78 0.55
N PHE A 48 16.55 -8.83 -0.64
CA PHE A 48 17.29 -8.76 -1.90
C PHE A 48 16.43 -8.32 -3.08
N VAL A 49 17.10 -7.98 -4.18
CA VAL A 49 16.49 -7.71 -5.49
C VAL A 49 17.05 -8.67 -6.53
N ALA A 50 16.19 -9.18 -7.38
CA ALA A 50 16.51 -10.02 -8.52
C ALA A 50 16.01 -9.38 -9.82
N ALA A 51 16.65 -9.70 -10.92
CA ALA A 51 16.10 -9.49 -12.25
C ALA A 51 15.93 -10.82 -12.95
N TYR A 52 14.86 -10.95 -13.73
CA TYR A 52 14.57 -12.09 -14.58
C TYR A 52 14.46 -11.60 -16.01
N LYS A 53 15.08 -12.29 -16.96
CA LYS A 53 14.99 -11.92 -18.38
C LYS A 53 14.62 -13.07 -19.29
N ARG A 54 13.99 -12.69 -20.39
CA ARG A 54 13.70 -13.57 -21.52
C ARG A 54 13.93 -12.83 -22.83
N VAL A 55 14.82 -13.37 -23.65
CA VAL A 55 15.13 -12.86 -24.99
C VAL A 55 14.50 -13.76 -26.03
N PHE A 56 13.70 -13.22 -26.94
CA PHE A 56 12.97 -14.00 -27.93
C PHE A 56 12.81 -13.20 -29.23
N ASP A 57 12.44 -13.90 -30.30
CA ASP A 57 12.20 -13.31 -31.61
C ASP A 57 10.74 -13.54 -32.00
N THR A 58 10.13 -12.56 -32.66
CA THR A 58 8.86 -12.71 -33.37
C THR A 58 9.02 -12.36 -34.84
N HIS A 59 8.24 -13.01 -35.70
CA HIS A 59 8.27 -12.79 -37.15
C HIS A 59 7.19 -11.83 -37.65
N PHE A 60 6.23 -11.48 -36.80
CA PHE A 60 5.09 -10.64 -37.15
C PHE A 60 4.86 -9.57 -36.08
N ASP A 61 4.27 -8.46 -36.50
CA ASP A 61 3.73 -7.48 -35.56
C ASP A 61 2.46 -8.06 -34.94
N GLU A 62 2.45 -8.20 -33.62
CA GLU A 62 1.30 -8.74 -32.90
C GLU A 62 1.22 -8.20 -31.47
N THR A 63 0.04 -8.30 -30.86
CA THR A 63 -0.17 -7.97 -29.46
C THR A 63 -0.36 -9.24 -28.67
N VAL A 64 0.46 -9.42 -27.62
CA VAL A 64 0.40 -10.58 -26.74
C VAL A 64 -0.14 -10.18 -25.38
N ARG A 65 -1.23 -10.82 -24.97
CA ARG A 65 -1.77 -10.65 -23.62
C ARG A 65 -0.99 -11.50 -22.63
N VAL A 66 -0.54 -10.89 -21.54
CA VAL A 66 0.22 -11.56 -20.47
C VAL A 66 -0.35 -11.24 -19.09
N HIS A 67 -0.27 -12.23 -18.20
CA HIS A 67 -0.63 -12.10 -16.80
C HIS A 67 0.62 -12.21 -15.93
N VAL A 68 0.84 -11.22 -15.07
CA VAL A 68 2.13 -11.03 -14.39
C VAL A 68 1.92 -10.86 -12.90
N SER A 69 2.73 -11.56 -12.11
CA SER A 69 2.74 -11.41 -10.66
C SER A 69 4.12 -11.71 -10.08
N ALA A 70 4.34 -11.26 -8.86
CA ALA A 70 5.55 -11.57 -8.11
C ALA A 70 5.29 -11.68 -6.61
N ASP A 71 6.23 -12.28 -5.89
CA ASP A 71 6.33 -12.22 -4.44
C ASP A 71 7.69 -11.59 -4.07
N GLU A 72 7.74 -10.36 -3.58
CA GLU A 72 6.61 -9.54 -3.09
C GLU A 72 6.04 -8.57 -4.14
N ARG A 73 6.91 -8.10 -5.04
CA ARG A 73 6.62 -7.06 -6.03
C ARG A 73 7.53 -7.15 -7.25
N TYR A 74 7.08 -6.59 -8.37
CA TYR A 74 7.85 -6.47 -9.59
C TYR A 74 7.65 -5.12 -10.30
N GLU A 75 8.60 -4.84 -11.18
CA GLU A 75 8.45 -3.95 -12.33
C GLU A 75 8.82 -4.71 -13.60
N LEU A 76 8.02 -4.53 -14.64
CA LEU A 76 8.17 -5.20 -15.93
C LEU A 76 8.67 -4.22 -16.98
N TYR A 77 9.60 -4.67 -17.80
CA TYR A 77 10.22 -3.93 -18.89
C TYR A 77 10.15 -4.75 -20.19
N LEU A 78 9.88 -4.07 -21.30
CA LEU A 78 9.98 -4.60 -22.66
C LEU A 78 10.98 -3.73 -23.42
N ASP A 79 12.09 -4.32 -23.84
CA ASP A 79 13.22 -3.64 -24.50
C ASP A 79 13.75 -2.45 -23.69
N GLY A 80 13.75 -2.57 -22.36
CA GLY A 80 14.12 -1.53 -21.41
C GLY A 80 13.07 -0.44 -21.18
N GLN A 81 11.95 -0.47 -21.89
CA GLN A 81 10.82 0.43 -21.62
C GLN A 81 9.95 -0.12 -20.49
N PHE A 82 9.66 0.71 -19.49
CA PHE A 82 8.77 0.34 -18.39
C PHE A 82 7.36 0.03 -18.90
N VAL A 83 6.85 -1.15 -18.55
CA VAL A 83 5.50 -1.62 -18.92
C VAL A 83 4.51 -1.40 -17.78
N GLY A 84 4.90 -1.76 -16.56
CA GLY A 84 4.01 -1.75 -15.40
C GLY A 84 4.66 -2.31 -14.15
N ARG A 85 3.93 -2.24 -13.04
CA ARG A 85 4.36 -2.74 -11.74
C ARG A 85 3.23 -3.39 -10.97
N GLY A 86 3.59 -4.24 -10.03
CA GLY A 86 2.67 -5.00 -9.20
C GLY A 86 3.42 -5.82 -8.16
N SER A 87 2.84 -6.84 -7.56
CA SER A 87 1.41 -7.14 -7.64
C SER A 87 0.60 -6.29 -6.69
N ASP A 88 -0.65 -6.04 -7.04
CA ASP A 88 -1.63 -5.47 -6.13
C ASP A 88 -1.64 -6.19 -4.76
N ARG A 89 -1.76 -5.42 -3.66
CA ARG A 89 -1.92 -5.96 -2.29
C ARG A 89 -3.10 -6.91 -2.21
N GLY A 90 -2.85 -8.01 -1.53
CA GLY A 90 -3.77 -9.10 -1.26
C GLY A 90 -3.24 -10.01 -0.17
N ASP A 91 -3.82 -11.20 -0.08
CA ASP A 91 -3.40 -12.27 0.84
C ASP A 91 -3.09 -13.55 0.05
N ILE A 92 -2.73 -14.62 0.76
CA ILE A 92 -2.33 -15.90 0.15
C ILE A 92 -3.48 -16.51 -0.70
N ASN A 93 -4.74 -16.32 -0.32
CA ASN A 93 -5.93 -16.79 -1.03
C ASN A 93 -6.50 -15.77 -2.04
N ASN A 94 -5.93 -14.56 -2.06
CA ASN A 94 -6.31 -13.45 -2.92
C ASN A 94 -5.05 -12.80 -3.51
N TRP A 95 -4.20 -13.61 -4.15
CA TRP A 95 -2.92 -13.16 -4.68
C TRP A 95 -3.10 -12.54 -6.06
N TYR A 96 -2.93 -11.23 -6.18
CA TYR A 96 -3.29 -10.55 -7.42
C TYR A 96 -2.24 -10.70 -8.52
N PHE A 97 -2.72 -10.72 -9.76
CA PHE A 97 -1.89 -10.55 -10.95
C PHE A 97 -2.45 -9.42 -11.83
N GLU A 98 -1.56 -8.76 -12.53
CA GLU A 98 -1.86 -7.71 -13.47
C GLU A 98 -1.90 -8.29 -14.88
N THR A 99 -2.72 -7.71 -15.76
CA THR A 99 -2.78 -8.11 -17.18
C THR A 99 -2.30 -6.99 -18.07
N TYR A 100 -1.44 -7.31 -19.04
CA TYR A 100 -0.91 -6.35 -20.00
C TYR A 100 -1.08 -6.87 -21.43
N ASP A 101 -1.42 -5.99 -22.35
CA ASP A 101 -1.32 -6.22 -23.78
C ASP A 101 0.03 -5.65 -24.26
N LEU A 102 0.97 -6.54 -24.57
CA LEU A 102 2.31 -6.19 -25.02
C LEU A 102 2.33 -6.05 -26.55
N PRO A 103 2.54 -4.84 -27.10
CA PRO A 103 2.73 -4.67 -28.53
C PRO A 103 4.15 -5.12 -28.91
N LEU A 104 4.24 -6.11 -29.79
CA LEU A 104 5.49 -6.63 -30.32
C LEU A 104 5.58 -6.31 -31.82
N THR A 105 6.79 -6.01 -32.27
CA THR A 105 7.10 -5.79 -33.69
C THR A 105 7.95 -6.94 -34.22
N ALA A 106 7.90 -7.25 -35.50
CA ALA A 106 8.79 -8.27 -36.06
C ALA A 106 10.26 -7.96 -35.73
N GLY A 107 10.93 -8.90 -35.07
CA GLY A 107 12.31 -8.72 -34.59
C GLY A 107 12.57 -9.35 -33.22
N LYS A 108 13.72 -8.99 -32.67
CA LYS A 108 14.22 -9.46 -31.38
C LYS A 108 13.72 -8.56 -30.26
N HIS A 109 13.20 -9.19 -29.21
CA HIS A 109 12.72 -8.52 -28.01
C HIS A 109 13.35 -9.09 -26.74
N THR A 110 13.43 -8.27 -25.71
CA THR A 110 13.87 -8.64 -24.37
C THR A 110 12.82 -8.22 -23.34
N LEU A 111 12.24 -9.19 -22.65
CA LEU A 111 11.47 -8.95 -21.44
C LEU A 111 12.39 -9.01 -20.23
N VAL A 112 12.26 -8.05 -19.32
CA VAL A 112 12.94 -8.05 -18.02
C VAL A 112 11.95 -7.75 -16.91
N ALA A 113 12.03 -8.48 -15.81
CA ALA A 113 11.31 -8.17 -14.57
C ALA A 113 12.30 -7.91 -13.44
N ARG A 114 12.26 -6.71 -12.83
CA ARG A 114 12.91 -6.42 -11.55
C ARG A 114 11.97 -6.85 -10.43
N VAL A 115 12.42 -7.71 -9.54
CA VAL A 115 11.60 -8.34 -8.49
C VAL A 115 12.33 -8.28 -7.16
N TRP A 116 11.67 -7.82 -6.10
CA TRP A 116 12.29 -7.72 -4.79
C TRP A 116 11.52 -8.47 -3.71
N SER A 117 12.27 -8.93 -2.71
CA SER A 117 11.74 -9.51 -1.48
C SER A 117 12.43 -8.84 -0.29
N LEU A 118 11.63 -8.14 0.52
CA LEU A 118 12.11 -7.46 1.72
C LEU A 118 12.09 -8.38 2.95
N ARG A 119 11.51 -9.58 2.84
CA ARG A 119 11.56 -10.63 3.87
C ARG A 119 11.01 -10.14 5.22
N HIS A 120 11.88 -10.02 6.23
CA HIS A 120 11.53 -9.53 7.56
C HIS A 120 11.40 -8.00 7.63
N LEU A 121 11.84 -7.27 6.58
CA LEU A 121 11.69 -5.82 6.42
C LEU A 121 10.52 -5.42 5.53
N ARG A 122 9.61 -6.34 5.22
CA ARG A 122 8.44 -6.05 4.38
C ARG A 122 7.47 -5.07 5.07
N PRO A 123 6.68 -4.30 4.31
CA PRO A 123 5.62 -3.49 4.89
C PRO A 123 4.63 -4.33 5.69
N TRP A 124 3.98 -3.75 6.71
CA TRP A 124 2.97 -4.46 7.51
C TRP A 124 1.81 -5.00 6.67
N ALA A 125 1.46 -4.25 5.62
CA ALA A 125 0.42 -4.60 4.67
C ALA A 125 0.85 -5.61 3.58
N GLN A 126 1.99 -6.29 3.74
CA GLN A 126 2.54 -7.21 2.74
C GLN A 126 2.51 -8.66 3.22
N PHE A 127 1.78 -9.50 2.50
CA PHE A 127 1.88 -10.96 2.60
C PHE A 127 2.97 -11.49 1.67
N THR A 128 3.58 -12.60 2.08
CA THR A 128 4.59 -13.35 1.33
C THR A 128 4.44 -14.84 1.64
N VAL A 129 4.68 -15.69 0.64
CA VAL A 129 4.80 -17.15 0.81
C VAL A 129 6.25 -17.57 0.57
N ASP A 130 6.83 -17.18 -0.56
CA ASP A 130 8.20 -17.46 -1.00
C ASP A 130 8.57 -16.66 -2.25
N HIS A 131 9.74 -16.02 -2.29
CA HIS A 131 10.15 -15.20 -3.44
C HIS A 131 9.97 -15.90 -4.80
N GLY A 132 9.37 -15.20 -5.76
CA GLY A 132 9.21 -15.71 -7.11
C GLY A 132 8.60 -14.71 -8.08
N PHE A 133 8.68 -15.03 -9.37
CA PHE A 133 8.09 -14.27 -10.47
C PHE A 133 7.31 -15.19 -11.39
N ILE A 134 6.19 -14.72 -11.91
CA ILE A 134 5.42 -15.44 -12.93
C ILE A 134 4.97 -14.49 -14.03
N LEU A 135 5.16 -14.92 -15.27
CA LEU A 135 4.58 -14.31 -16.46
C LEU A 135 3.93 -15.43 -17.28
N ALA A 136 2.61 -15.35 -17.44
CA ALA A 136 1.81 -16.33 -18.16
C ALA A 136 1.11 -15.66 -19.35
N PRO A 137 1.55 -15.91 -20.60
CA PRO A 137 0.86 -15.39 -21.78
C PRO A 137 -0.42 -16.18 -22.09
N GLU A 138 -1.40 -15.52 -22.70
CA GLU A 138 -2.51 -16.21 -23.34
C GLU A 138 -2.05 -16.86 -24.66
N GLY A 139 -2.58 -18.06 -24.94
CA GLY A 139 -2.28 -18.81 -26.16
C GLY A 139 -1.07 -19.74 -26.04
N THR A 140 -1.25 -21.00 -26.45
CA THR A 140 -0.23 -22.06 -26.31
C THR A 140 1.06 -21.76 -27.09
N ALA A 141 0.95 -21.06 -28.22
CA ALA A 141 2.11 -20.66 -29.02
C ALA A 141 3.04 -19.72 -28.23
N TRP A 142 2.48 -18.84 -27.40
CA TRP A 142 3.25 -17.88 -26.62
C TRP A 142 3.75 -18.46 -25.29
N THR A 143 3.04 -19.46 -24.73
CA THR A 143 3.45 -20.15 -23.50
C THR A 143 4.89 -20.68 -23.58
N GLU A 144 5.27 -21.32 -24.69
CA GLU A 144 6.61 -21.90 -24.87
C GLU A 144 7.68 -20.86 -25.25
N VAL A 145 7.26 -19.66 -25.68
CA VAL A 145 8.17 -18.59 -26.12
C VAL A 145 8.55 -17.67 -24.98
N ILE A 146 7.57 -17.17 -24.21
CA ILE A 146 7.78 -16.18 -23.16
C ILE A 146 7.28 -16.60 -21.78
N GLY A 147 6.48 -17.67 -21.68
CA GLY A 147 5.90 -18.08 -20.41
C GLY A 147 6.94 -18.61 -19.42
N THR A 148 6.84 -18.19 -18.16
CA THR A 148 7.76 -18.65 -17.11
C THR A 148 7.58 -20.14 -16.82
N GLY A 149 8.70 -20.84 -16.59
CA GLY A 149 8.74 -22.29 -16.40
C GLY A 149 8.52 -23.15 -17.66
N ALA A 150 8.00 -22.56 -18.75
CA ALA A 150 7.83 -23.20 -20.05
C ALA A 150 8.87 -22.77 -21.09
N SER A 151 9.59 -21.67 -20.82
CA SER A 151 10.65 -21.13 -21.67
C SER A 151 11.94 -20.89 -20.89
N LEU A 152 13.06 -20.68 -21.60
CA LEU A 152 14.39 -20.48 -21.01
C LEU A 152 14.56 -19.04 -20.48
N TRP A 153 14.02 -18.80 -19.29
CA TRP A 153 14.28 -17.58 -18.51
C TRP A 153 15.63 -17.67 -17.80
N GLU A 154 16.30 -16.53 -17.71
CA GLU A 154 17.51 -16.36 -16.91
C GLU A 154 17.23 -15.39 -15.76
N GLY A 155 17.91 -15.57 -14.64
CA GLY A 155 17.81 -14.73 -13.45
C GLY A 155 19.18 -14.30 -12.95
N MET A 156 19.20 -13.15 -12.30
CA MET A 156 20.39 -12.55 -11.72
C MET A 156 20.00 -11.83 -10.43
N ARG A 157 20.85 -11.89 -9.41
CA ARG A 157 20.72 -10.99 -8.26
C ARG A 157 21.21 -9.61 -8.67
N LEU A 158 20.40 -8.58 -8.44
CA LEU A 158 20.85 -7.21 -8.61
C LEU A 158 21.71 -6.85 -7.39
N GLU A 159 23.02 -6.94 -7.57
CA GLU A 159 23.99 -6.51 -6.56
C GLU A 159 23.95 -4.98 -6.38
N GLY A 160 24.55 -4.50 -5.28
CA GLY A 160 24.57 -3.08 -4.94
C GLY A 160 23.34 -2.61 -4.14
N TYR A 161 22.32 -3.44 -3.92
CA TYR A 161 21.27 -3.14 -2.96
C TYR A 161 21.63 -3.61 -1.55
N SER A 162 21.54 -2.71 -0.58
CA SER A 162 21.42 -3.05 0.84
C SER A 162 20.22 -2.33 1.46
N PHE A 163 19.78 -2.81 2.62
CA PHE A 163 18.52 -2.39 3.23
C PHE A 163 18.72 -2.05 4.70
N PHE A 164 17.91 -1.14 5.22
CA PHE A 164 17.87 -0.85 6.65
C PHE A 164 16.44 -0.74 7.18
N ASP A 165 16.31 -1.15 8.44
CA ASP A 165 15.03 -1.20 9.14
C ASP A 165 14.62 0.18 9.66
N THR A 166 13.33 0.50 9.48
CA THR A 166 12.69 1.71 9.99
C THR A 166 11.60 1.41 11.02
N SER A 167 11.30 0.14 11.30
CA SER A 167 10.23 -0.29 12.20
C SER A 167 10.40 0.23 13.63
N GLY A 168 11.64 0.37 14.11
CA GLY A 168 11.95 0.95 15.42
C GLY A 168 11.52 2.42 15.58
N ALA A 169 11.19 3.12 14.49
CA ALA A 169 10.62 4.47 14.52
C ALA A 169 9.09 4.48 14.30
N GLY A 170 8.42 3.33 14.40
CA GLY A 170 6.98 3.20 14.23
C GLY A 170 6.51 3.24 12.77
N ILE A 171 7.42 2.98 11.82
CA ILE A 171 7.13 3.03 10.38
C ILE A 171 6.94 1.61 9.83
N GLY A 172 5.71 1.32 9.41
CA GLY A 172 5.26 0.06 8.82
C GLY A 172 5.37 -0.03 7.30
N THR A 173 6.07 0.91 6.64
CA THR A 173 6.15 1.02 5.17
C THR A 173 7.29 0.22 4.53
N GLY A 174 7.91 -0.67 5.31
CA GLY A 174 9.03 -1.51 4.89
C GLY A 174 10.38 -0.79 4.87
N GLY A 175 11.45 -1.59 4.80
CA GLY A 175 12.83 -1.13 4.83
C GLY A 175 13.18 -0.20 3.67
N LYS A 176 14.13 0.72 3.90
CA LYS A 176 14.64 1.65 2.89
C LYS A 176 15.95 1.18 2.31
N VAL A 177 16.30 1.69 1.12
CA VAL A 177 17.41 1.17 0.32
C VAL A 177 18.65 2.05 0.39
N ILE A 178 19.79 1.39 0.33
CA ILE A 178 21.07 1.97 -0.03
C ILE A 178 21.47 1.32 -1.36
N ILE A 179 21.77 2.12 -2.37
CA ILE A 179 22.19 1.65 -3.69
C ILE A 179 23.65 2.02 -3.92
N GLU A 180 24.48 1.01 -4.11
CA GLU A 180 25.92 1.11 -4.38
C GLU A 180 26.21 0.96 -5.87
N GLY A 181 26.46 2.08 -6.55
CA GLY A 181 26.65 2.11 -8.00
C GLY A 181 27.82 1.26 -8.49
N GLN A 182 28.85 1.06 -7.65
CA GLN A 182 30.03 0.29 -8.04
C GLN A 182 29.70 -1.19 -8.27
N ALA A 183 28.74 -1.73 -7.50
CA ALA A 183 28.29 -3.11 -7.62
C ALA A 183 27.01 -3.24 -8.46
N PHE A 184 26.33 -2.12 -8.73
CA PHE A 184 25.06 -2.12 -9.44
C PHE A 184 25.21 -2.56 -10.91
N PRO A 185 24.42 -3.53 -11.38
CA PRO A 185 24.47 -4.00 -12.77
C PRO A 185 23.71 -3.06 -13.71
N TRP A 186 24.33 -1.93 -14.05
CA TRP A 186 23.75 -0.94 -14.97
C TRP A 186 23.32 -1.55 -16.31
N GLY A 187 22.14 -1.15 -16.81
CA GLY A 187 21.56 -1.65 -18.06
C GLY A 187 20.76 -2.96 -17.92
N PHE A 188 20.56 -3.47 -16.70
CA PHE A 188 19.84 -4.73 -16.47
C PHE A 188 18.42 -4.71 -17.07
N GLU A 189 17.76 -3.56 -17.13
CA GLU A 189 16.43 -3.36 -17.72
C GLU A 189 16.38 -3.68 -19.23
N HIS A 190 17.53 -3.57 -19.91
CA HIS A 190 17.72 -4.00 -21.30
C HIS A 190 18.20 -5.46 -21.42
N GLY A 191 18.33 -6.17 -20.30
CA GLY A 191 18.89 -7.53 -20.22
C GLY A 191 20.42 -7.58 -20.28
N GLU A 192 21.08 -6.43 -20.10
CA GLU A 192 22.53 -6.29 -20.06
C GLU A 192 23.11 -6.70 -18.69
N GLY A 193 24.42 -6.55 -18.51
CA GLY A 193 25.14 -6.99 -17.33
C GLY A 193 25.57 -8.46 -17.38
N ALA A 194 26.54 -8.81 -16.54
CA ALA A 194 27.04 -10.18 -16.39
C ALA A 194 26.42 -10.85 -15.16
N GLY A 195 26.32 -12.18 -15.15
CA GLY A 195 25.83 -12.94 -13.98
C GLY A 195 24.42 -13.53 -14.13
N TRP A 196 23.81 -13.39 -15.30
CA TRP A 196 22.59 -14.12 -15.68
C TRP A 196 22.84 -15.63 -15.67
N LYS A 197 21.99 -16.35 -14.96
CA LYS A 197 22.03 -17.82 -14.83
C LYS A 197 20.64 -18.38 -15.07
N GLN A 198 20.55 -19.66 -15.41
CA GLN A 198 19.27 -20.33 -15.53
C GLN A 198 18.50 -20.29 -14.19
N VAL A 199 17.20 -19.99 -14.26
CA VAL A 199 16.31 -19.99 -13.08
C VAL A 199 15.77 -21.37 -12.78
N LYS A 200 15.35 -21.59 -11.54
CA LYS A 200 14.57 -22.77 -11.18
C LYS A 200 13.08 -22.53 -11.41
N SER A 201 12.42 -23.54 -11.97
CA SER A 201 10.97 -23.61 -12.06
C SER A 201 10.39 -24.16 -10.77
N GLY A 202 9.45 -23.42 -10.20
CA GLY A 202 8.66 -23.81 -9.04
C GLY A 202 7.31 -24.42 -9.42
N LYS A 203 6.32 -24.16 -8.59
CA LYS A 203 4.94 -24.63 -8.78
C LYS A 203 4.22 -23.79 -9.85
N SER A 204 3.12 -24.31 -10.40
CA SER A 204 2.30 -23.55 -11.34
C SER A 204 1.72 -22.28 -10.69
N GLY A 205 1.22 -21.35 -11.52
CA GLY A 205 0.69 -20.06 -11.08
C GLY A 205 -0.36 -20.11 -9.97
N ASN A 206 -1.29 -21.08 -9.97
CA ASN A 206 -2.49 -21.07 -9.13
C ASN A 206 -2.72 -22.42 -8.43
N ASN A 207 -1.87 -22.74 -7.46
CA ASN A 207 -1.88 -24.06 -6.82
C ASN A 207 -2.74 -24.11 -5.54
N GLY A 208 -2.91 -22.99 -4.84
CA GLY A 208 -3.67 -22.85 -3.59
C GLY A 208 -3.10 -23.57 -2.37
N TYR A 209 -2.66 -24.83 -2.49
CA TYR A 209 -1.98 -25.56 -1.42
C TYR A 209 -1.16 -26.73 -1.98
N GLU A 210 -0.21 -27.21 -1.18
CA GLU A 210 0.52 -28.45 -1.45
C GLU A 210 -0.22 -29.65 -0.84
N GLN A 211 -0.63 -30.60 -1.69
CA GLN A 211 -1.52 -31.71 -1.33
C GLN A 211 -1.07 -32.53 -0.12
N PHE A 212 0.22 -32.89 -0.04
CA PHE A 212 0.72 -33.81 0.97
C PHE A 212 1.17 -33.13 2.26
N THR A 213 1.47 -31.83 2.22
CA THR A 213 1.96 -31.07 3.38
C THR A 213 0.89 -30.15 3.95
N GLY A 214 -0.16 -29.84 3.17
CA GLY A 214 -1.16 -28.82 3.51
C GLY A 214 -0.59 -27.40 3.48
N LYS A 215 0.65 -27.19 3.01
CA LYS A 215 1.27 -25.86 2.94
C LYS A 215 0.44 -24.99 1.99
N GLN A 216 -0.09 -23.88 2.50
CA GLN A 216 -0.81 -22.92 1.66
C GLN A 216 0.13 -22.31 0.62
N LEU A 217 -0.39 -22.16 -0.58
CA LEU A 217 0.23 -21.52 -1.73
C LEU A 217 -0.70 -20.44 -2.26
N ARG A 218 -0.20 -19.62 -3.18
CA ARG A 218 -0.97 -18.52 -3.76
C ARG A 218 -2.19 -19.06 -4.52
N ILE A 219 -3.35 -18.46 -4.25
CA ILE A 219 -4.52 -18.53 -5.12
C ILE A 219 -4.57 -17.22 -5.91
N MET A 220 -4.39 -17.34 -7.22
CA MET A 220 -4.24 -16.19 -8.12
C MET A 220 -5.59 -15.55 -8.41
N LYS A 221 -5.67 -14.21 -8.40
CA LYS A 221 -6.86 -13.44 -8.79
C LYS A 221 -6.50 -12.30 -9.73
N PRO A 222 -7.31 -12.02 -10.75
CA PRO A 222 -7.06 -10.85 -11.60
C PRO A 222 -7.21 -9.58 -10.75
N SER A 223 -6.25 -8.66 -10.86
CA SER A 223 -6.43 -7.31 -10.34
C SER A 223 -7.51 -6.60 -11.16
N ILE A 224 -8.50 -6.07 -10.44
CA ILE A 224 -9.56 -5.24 -11.02
C ILE A 224 -9.17 -3.76 -11.07
N LEU A 225 -8.00 -3.38 -10.54
CA LEU A 225 -7.56 -1.99 -10.43
C LEU A 225 -6.77 -1.56 -11.68
N PRO A 226 -6.93 -0.30 -12.15
CA PRO A 226 -6.09 0.28 -13.19
C PRO A 226 -4.65 0.44 -12.72
N SER A 227 -3.75 0.80 -13.64
CA SER A 227 -2.41 1.22 -13.26
C SER A 227 -2.47 2.41 -12.31
N GLN A 228 -1.57 2.45 -11.33
CA GLN A 228 -1.41 3.66 -10.53
C GLN A 228 -1.00 4.82 -11.45
N MET A 229 -1.48 6.02 -11.12
CA MET A 229 -1.11 7.27 -11.77
C MET A 229 0.41 7.43 -11.74
N GLN A 230 0.96 7.98 -12.82
CA GLN A 230 2.35 8.41 -12.88
C GLN A 230 2.35 9.81 -13.48
N GLN A 231 2.45 10.82 -12.63
CA GLN A 231 2.44 12.22 -13.02
C GLN A 231 3.67 12.92 -12.45
N GLU A 232 4.45 13.59 -13.30
CA GLU A 232 5.58 14.39 -12.81
C GLU A 232 5.07 15.56 -11.97
N ILE A 233 5.72 15.78 -10.82
CA ILE A 233 5.43 16.87 -9.90
C ILE A 233 6.22 18.08 -10.38
N GLU A 234 5.52 19.08 -10.89
CA GLU A 234 6.11 20.33 -11.40
C GLU A 234 6.23 21.43 -10.31
N THR A 235 5.79 21.13 -9.08
CA THR A 235 5.73 22.09 -7.98
C THR A 235 6.76 21.77 -6.89
N GLY A 236 7.44 22.79 -6.39
CA GLY A 236 8.34 22.65 -5.25
C GLY A 236 9.14 23.92 -5.00
N LEU A 237 9.42 24.22 -3.74
CA LEU A 237 10.19 25.38 -3.31
C LEU A 237 11.38 24.94 -2.46
N VAL A 238 12.59 25.38 -2.85
CA VAL A 238 13.75 25.29 -1.96
C VAL A 238 13.58 26.29 -0.83
N ARG A 239 13.32 25.78 0.38
CA ARG A 239 13.09 26.58 1.60
C ARG A 239 14.37 26.82 2.40
N TYR A 240 15.35 25.95 2.24
CA TYR A 240 16.64 26.04 2.91
C TYR A 240 17.72 25.38 2.05
N ALA A 241 18.90 25.96 2.07
CA ALA A 241 20.08 25.48 1.38
C ALA A 241 21.32 25.98 2.13
N ALA A 242 22.23 25.10 2.54
CA ALA A 242 23.43 25.46 3.28
C ALA A 242 24.62 24.54 2.94
N TYR A 243 25.83 25.08 3.05
CA TYR A 243 27.09 24.33 2.95
C TYR A 243 27.55 23.86 4.34
N GLY A 244 28.30 22.76 4.38
CA GLY A 244 29.04 22.37 5.59
C GLY A 244 28.19 21.83 6.75
N ASP A 245 26.86 21.80 6.60
CA ASP A 245 25.94 21.00 7.41
C ASP A 245 26.18 19.52 7.10
N VAL A 246 27.30 18.98 7.61
CA VAL A 246 27.61 17.55 7.55
C VAL A 246 26.67 16.84 8.52
N LEU A 247 25.46 16.55 8.07
CA LEU A 247 24.58 15.60 8.73
C LEU A 247 25.29 14.24 8.69
N LYS A 248 25.67 13.72 9.85
CA LYS A 248 26.14 12.33 9.92
C LYS A 248 25.05 11.41 9.37
N PRO A 249 25.41 10.28 8.72
CA PRO A 249 24.43 9.34 8.19
C PRO A 249 23.57 8.77 9.32
N VAL A 250 22.35 9.29 9.46
CA VAL A 250 21.43 8.80 10.49
C VAL A 250 20.59 7.69 9.89
N LEU A 251 20.95 6.44 10.21
CA LEU A 251 20.01 5.34 10.09
C LEU A 251 18.90 5.57 11.12
N VAL A 252 17.66 5.51 10.68
CA VAL A 252 16.47 5.77 11.51
C VAL A 252 16.47 4.92 12.79
N SER A 253 17.03 3.71 12.73
CA SER A 253 17.17 2.77 13.85
C SER A 253 18.25 3.13 14.87
N ASN A 254 19.18 4.04 14.55
CA ASN A 254 20.32 4.43 15.40
C ASN A 254 20.37 5.96 15.65
N ARG A 255 19.23 6.65 15.66
CA ARG A 255 19.17 8.09 15.94
C ARG A 255 19.73 8.39 17.34
N THR A 256 20.95 8.88 17.41
CA THR A 256 21.48 9.50 18.63
C THR A 256 21.25 11.02 18.59
N ASP A 257 21.24 11.66 19.75
CA ASP A 257 21.06 13.12 19.89
C ASP A 257 22.13 13.95 19.16
N GLN A 258 23.26 13.36 18.80
CA GLN A 258 24.41 14.04 18.20
C GLN A 258 24.32 14.24 16.69
N ASP A 259 23.31 13.65 16.02
CA ASP A 259 23.21 13.64 14.56
C ASP A 259 22.04 14.48 14.02
N GLN A 260 21.48 15.36 14.85
CA GLN A 260 20.27 16.12 14.53
C GLN A 260 20.60 17.61 14.47
N VAL A 261 20.56 18.18 13.25
CA VAL A 261 20.86 19.60 13.03
C VAL A 261 19.55 20.34 12.70
N PRO A 262 19.14 21.32 13.52
CA PRO A 262 17.98 22.12 13.20
C PRO A 262 18.27 22.98 11.96
N VAL A 263 17.24 23.38 11.24
CA VAL A 263 17.38 24.43 10.22
C VAL A 263 17.66 25.75 10.92
N ARG A 264 18.70 26.46 10.45
CA ARG A 264 19.08 27.79 10.91
C ARG A 264 19.16 28.72 9.71
N MET A 265 18.19 29.60 9.56
CA MET A 265 18.09 30.49 8.40
C MET A 265 19.28 31.46 8.29
N GLU A 266 20.06 31.67 9.35
CA GLU A 266 21.34 32.39 9.27
C GLU A 266 22.41 31.68 8.42
N GLN A 267 22.29 30.36 8.23
CA GLN A 267 23.16 29.54 7.38
C GLN A 267 22.61 29.41 5.94
N HIS A 268 21.46 30.01 5.65
CA HIS A 268 20.82 29.91 4.35
C HIS A 268 21.61 30.68 3.28
N GLU A 269 22.00 29.97 2.22
CA GLU A 269 22.72 30.51 1.09
C GLU A 269 21.78 30.72 -0.11
N GLU A 270 21.39 31.96 -0.37
CA GLU A 270 20.45 32.34 -1.44
C GLU A 270 20.91 31.89 -2.83
N HIS A 271 22.22 31.99 -3.12
CA HIS A 271 22.76 31.57 -4.41
C HIS A 271 22.67 30.06 -4.61
N LEU A 272 22.97 29.29 -3.55
CA LEU A 272 22.83 27.84 -3.56
C LEU A 272 21.35 27.46 -3.73
N ALA A 273 20.46 28.11 -2.97
CA ALA A 273 19.03 27.88 -3.07
C ALA A 273 18.50 28.09 -4.50
N ALA A 274 18.94 29.16 -5.18
CA ALA A 274 18.57 29.44 -6.56
C ALA A 274 19.07 28.36 -7.54
N GLN A 275 20.28 27.83 -7.36
CA GLN A 275 20.81 26.72 -8.18
C GLN A 275 19.97 25.45 -8.03
N TRP A 276 19.63 25.10 -6.78
CA TRP A 276 18.81 23.92 -6.49
C TRP A 276 17.36 24.09 -6.94
N GLN A 277 16.81 25.30 -6.85
CA GLN A 277 15.51 25.61 -7.45
C GLN A 277 15.56 25.44 -8.98
N GLY A 278 16.67 25.83 -9.62
CA GLY A 278 16.90 25.58 -11.05
C GLY A 278 16.84 24.10 -11.43
N LEU A 279 17.44 23.22 -10.60
CA LEU A 279 17.33 21.76 -10.77
C LEU A 279 15.89 21.26 -10.62
N LEU A 280 15.15 21.71 -9.59
CA LEU A 280 13.74 21.35 -9.41
C LEU A 280 12.86 21.80 -10.59
N ASN A 281 13.23 22.90 -11.24
CA ASN A 281 12.55 23.43 -12.42
C ASN A 281 12.98 22.73 -13.73
N GLY A 282 13.64 21.56 -13.65
CA GLY A 282 14.06 20.76 -14.81
C GLY A 282 15.43 21.10 -15.38
N GLY A 283 16.21 21.94 -14.71
CA GLY A 283 17.61 22.21 -15.04
C GLY A 283 18.57 21.12 -14.56
N ASN A 284 19.87 21.37 -14.69
CA ASN A 284 20.92 20.57 -14.09
C ASN A 284 21.76 21.41 -13.13
N LEU A 285 22.55 20.75 -12.27
CA LEU A 285 23.52 21.44 -11.42
C LEU A 285 24.79 20.64 -11.26
N THR A 286 25.90 21.32 -11.02
CA THR A 286 27.18 20.70 -10.67
C THR A 286 27.52 21.00 -9.22
N VAL A 287 27.69 19.96 -8.42
CA VAL A 287 28.24 20.03 -7.07
C VAL A 287 29.76 19.85 -7.17
N PRO A 288 30.59 20.85 -6.74
CA PRO A 288 32.04 20.76 -6.83
C PRO A 288 32.62 19.59 -6.01
N PRO A 289 33.91 19.23 -6.20
CA PRO A 289 34.61 18.31 -5.32
C PRO A 289 34.60 18.78 -3.86
N TYR A 290 34.72 17.83 -2.92
CA TYR A 290 34.84 18.07 -1.47
C TYR A 290 33.76 19.01 -0.89
N THR A 291 32.54 18.88 -1.38
CA THR A 291 31.42 19.74 -1.04
C THR A 291 30.39 18.94 -0.26
N ASN A 292 29.86 19.55 0.80
CA ASN A 292 28.72 19.04 1.55
C ASN A 292 27.60 20.08 1.48
N VAL A 293 26.43 19.70 1.00
CA VAL A 293 25.25 20.58 0.92
C VAL A 293 24.02 19.88 1.47
N ARG A 294 23.19 20.67 2.16
CA ARG A 294 21.89 20.26 2.70
C ARG A 294 20.81 21.16 2.14
N ILE A 295 19.79 20.56 1.55
CA ILE A 295 18.69 21.23 0.85
C ILE A 295 17.37 20.76 1.44
N LEU A 296 16.49 21.69 1.81
CA LEU A 296 15.12 21.40 2.21
C LEU A 296 14.17 21.89 1.13
N VAL A 297 13.39 20.97 0.59
CA VAL A 297 12.36 21.23 -0.41
C VAL A 297 10.99 21.11 0.24
N ASP A 298 10.12 22.08 -0.04
CA ASP A 298 8.70 22.06 0.29
C ASP A 298 7.91 21.87 -1.00
N LEU A 299 7.23 20.74 -1.13
CA LEU A 299 6.40 20.42 -2.30
C LEU A 299 5.10 21.25 -2.33
N GLN A 300 4.85 22.07 -1.29
CA GLN A 300 3.65 22.91 -1.08
C GLN A 300 2.34 22.13 -0.91
N GLN A 301 2.35 20.83 -1.21
CA GLN A 301 1.27 19.89 -0.98
C GLN A 301 1.83 18.55 -0.47
N TYR A 302 0.93 17.67 -0.06
CA TYR A 302 1.27 16.29 0.28
C TYR A 302 1.27 15.43 -0.98
N TYR A 303 2.32 14.62 -1.15
CA TYR A 303 2.47 13.71 -2.27
C TYR A 303 2.89 12.31 -1.80
N CYS A 304 2.39 11.29 -2.49
CA CYS A 304 3.01 9.97 -2.57
C CYS A 304 3.79 9.92 -3.88
N LEU A 305 5.09 9.63 -3.86
CA LEU A 305 5.95 9.81 -5.02
C LEU A 305 7.12 8.83 -5.12
N TYR A 306 7.62 8.65 -6.34
CA TYR A 306 8.91 8.04 -6.64
C TYR A 306 9.94 9.11 -7.02
N PRO A 307 11.08 9.21 -6.33
CA PRO A 307 12.19 10.05 -6.77
C PRO A 307 13.09 9.30 -7.76
N VAL A 308 13.50 9.98 -8.82
CA VAL A 308 14.51 9.50 -9.77
C VAL A 308 15.57 10.57 -9.96
N ILE A 309 16.84 10.19 -9.85
CA ILE A 309 17.99 11.08 -10.03
C ILE A 309 18.82 10.59 -11.20
N HIS A 310 19.15 11.48 -12.14
CA HIS A 310 20.16 11.22 -13.17
C HIS A 310 21.45 11.94 -12.82
N THR A 311 22.57 11.22 -12.83
CA THR A 311 23.87 11.78 -12.42
C THR A 311 25.01 11.41 -13.36
N SER A 312 26.01 12.30 -13.44
CA SER A 312 27.31 12.01 -14.06
C SER A 312 28.45 12.40 -13.10
N GLY A 313 29.49 11.58 -13.00
CA GLY A 313 30.62 11.81 -12.11
C GLY A 313 30.29 11.53 -10.63
N GLY A 314 30.95 12.25 -9.73
CA GLY A 314 30.75 12.09 -8.28
C GLY A 314 31.23 10.75 -7.71
N LYS A 315 32.36 10.20 -8.19
CA LYS A 315 32.92 8.96 -7.63
C LYS A 315 33.08 9.06 -6.10
N ASN A 316 32.54 8.06 -5.40
CA ASN A 316 32.47 7.98 -3.93
C ASN A 316 31.63 9.09 -3.28
N ALA A 317 30.85 9.85 -4.05
CA ALA A 317 29.87 10.77 -3.51
C ALA A 317 28.67 10.00 -2.95
N GLU A 318 27.95 10.65 -2.04
CA GLU A 318 26.70 10.16 -1.49
C GLU A 318 25.59 11.19 -1.73
N ILE A 319 24.44 10.70 -2.17
CA ILE A 319 23.18 11.45 -2.15
C ILE A 319 22.22 10.75 -1.20
N ARG A 320 21.67 11.49 -0.23
CA ARG A 320 20.58 11.04 0.62
C ARG A 320 19.33 11.86 0.33
N ILE A 321 18.20 11.20 0.17
CA ILE A 321 16.90 11.86 0.05
C ILE A 321 15.96 11.29 1.09
N GLY A 322 15.48 12.13 2.01
CA GLY A 322 14.46 11.79 2.98
C GLY A 322 13.18 12.57 2.76
N TRP A 323 12.05 12.01 3.18
CA TRP A 323 10.72 12.60 3.09
C TRP A 323 10.06 12.65 4.46
N ASP A 324 9.28 13.70 4.73
CA ASP A 324 8.46 13.82 5.92
C ASP A 324 7.22 14.69 5.67
N GLU A 325 6.21 14.54 6.52
CA GLU A 325 4.99 15.34 6.48
C GLU A 325 5.21 16.76 7.03
N SER A 326 6.17 16.91 7.94
CA SER A 326 6.53 18.18 8.59
C SER A 326 7.88 18.07 9.31
N LEU A 327 8.49 19.20 9.63
CA LEU A 327 9.62 19.22 10.56
C LEU A 327 9.13 19.22 12.02
N PHE A 328 10.05 19.02 12.97
CA PHE A 328 9.75 18.87 14.39
C PHE A 328 10.44 19.93 15.24
N GLU A 329 9.75 20.42 16.26
CA GLU A 329 10.37 21.22 17.32
C GLU A 329 10.84 20.30 18.45
N ARG A 330 12.08 20.49 18.92
CA ARG A 330 12.62 19.80 20.09
C ARG A 330 12.19 20.54 21.36
N GLN A 331 11.42 19.88 22.21
CA GLN A 331 11.02 20.39 23.52
C GLN A 331 12.18 20.34 24.52
N ALA A 332 12.04 21.05 25.64
CA ALA A 332 13.06 21.13 26.69
C ALA A 332 13.38 19.77 27.35
N ASP A 333 12.41 18.85 27.35
CA ASP A 333 12.56 17.47 27.82
C ASP A 333 13.19 16.54 26.76
N GLY A 334 13.53 17.07 25.58
CA GLY A 334 14.11 16.33 24.47
C GLY A 334 13.10 15.69 23.52
N VAL A 335 11.80 15.78 23.80
CA VAL A 335 10.74 15.21 22.95
C VAL A 335 10.57 16.05 21.67
N PHE A 336 10.39 15.38 20.54
CA PHE A 336 10.09 16.03 19.27
C PHE A 336 8.59 16.06 19.02
N ILE A 337 8.05 17.24 18.75
CA ILE A 337 6.63 17.40 18.44
C ILE A 337 6.41 18.13 17.12
N LYS A 338 5.32 17.79 16.44
CA LYS A 338 4.83 18.52 15.27
C LYS A 338 4.03 19.73 15.76
N LYS A 339 4.46 20.94 15.40
CA LYS A 339 3.73 22.19 15.66
C LYS A 339 3.17 22.76 14.34
N GLN A 340 3.28 24.05 14.10
CA GLN A 340 2.85 24.68 12.86
C GLN A 340 3.66 24.10 11.70
N ARG A 341 2.99 23.32 10.83
CA ARG A 341 3.66 22.48 9.83
C ARG A 341 4.43 23.23 8.74
N ASP A 342 4.30 24.57 8.67
CA ASP A 342 5.02 25.42 7.73
C ASP A 342 6.30 26.08 8.29
N GLN A 343 6.52 25.95 9.61
CA GLN A 343 7.72 26.48 10.27
C GLN A 343 8.92 25.57 10.04
N ILE A 344 10.06 26.17 9.72
CA ILE A 344 11.33 25.45 9.51
C ILE A 344 12.44 25.96 10.42
N GLU A 345 12.47 27.26 10.73
CA GLU A 345 13.51 27.86 11.56
C GLU A 345 13.51 27.26 12.97
N ASN A 346 14.65 26.74 13.42
CA ASN A 346 14.84 25.98 14.66
C ASN A 346 14.15 24.61 14.71
N TYR A 347 13.62 24.12 13.59
CA TYR A 347 12.98 22.82 13.51
C TYR A 347 13.94 21.78 12.90
N TYR A 348 13.69 20.53 13.23
CA TYR A 348 14.51 19.39 12.86
C TYR A 348 13.77 18.58 11.80
N PHE A 349 14.43 18.33 10.68
CA PHE A 349 13.97 17.33 9.71
C PHE A 349 14.26 15.94 10.27
N ARG A 350 13.24 15.08 10.28
CA ARG A 350 13.32 13.72 10.85
C ARG A 350 12.77 12.67 9.90
N GLY A 351 12.70 12.98 8.61
CA GLY A 351 12.16 12.11 7.59
C GLY A 351 12.95 10.83 7.36
N ILE A 352 12.39 9.95 6.55
CA ILE A 352 12.98 8.68 6.12
C ILE A 352 13.16 8.67 4.61
N GLY A 353 14.12 7.91 4.10
CA GLY A 353 14.24 7.72 2.67
C GLY A 353 15.51 6.96 2.32
N ASP A 354 16.00 7.14 1.10
CA ASP A 354 17.01 6.27 0.50
C ASP A 354 18.38 6.97 0.38
N ARG A 355 19.40 6.15 0.13
CA ARG A 355 20.79 6.58 -0.02
C ARG A 355 21.38 6.02 -1.31
N PHE A 356 22.15 6.84 -2.02
CA PHE A 356 22.80 6.49 -3.27
C PHE A 356 24.31 6.74 -3.14
N LEU A 357 25.11 5.70 -3.30
CA LEU A 357 26.58 5.73 -3.24
C LEU A 357 27.13 5.64 -4.66
N LEU A 358 27.66 6.75 -5.15
CA LEU A 358 27.94 6.97 -6.57
C LEU A 358 29.27 6.36 -7.01
N ASP A 359 29.29 5.78 -8.21
CA ASP A 359 30.45 5.10 -8.79
C ASP A 359 31.35 6.02 -9.66
N GLY A 360 30.89 7.23 -9.95
CA GLY A 360 31.58 8.16 -10.86
C GLY A 360 31.24 7.97 -12.35
N GLY A 361 30.29 7.08 -12.66
CA GLY A 361 29.84 6.83 -14.03
C GLY A 361 29.08 8.02 -14.63
N ASN A 362 28.86 7.95 -15.94
CA ASN A 362 28.05 8.94 -16.66
C ASN A 362 26.63 8.40 -16.85
N ASP A 363 25.64 9.30 -16.85
CA ASP A 363 24.23 8.99 -17.09
C ASP A 363 23.70 7.82 -16.24
N ARG A 364 24.00 7.85 -14.93
CA ARG A 364 23.46 6.88 -13.97
C ARG A 364 22.05 7.30 -13.57
N LYS A 365 21.07 6.41 -13.78
CA LYS A 365 19.69 6.56 -13.31
C LYS A 365 19.53 5.86 -11.95
N TRP A 366 19.26 6.64 -10.92
CA TRP A 366 18.99 6.15 -9.57
C TRP A 366 17.50 6.23 -9.29
N ASP A 367 16.88 5.11 -8.94
CA ASP A 367 15.47 5.03 -8.58
C ASP A 367 15.26 4.19 -7.31
N THR A 368 14.02 4.15 -6.82
CA THR A 368 13.66 3.48 -5.56
C THR A 368 12.74 2.29 -5.82
N LEU A 369 12.78 1.28 -4.94
CA LEU A 369 11.89 0.11 -5.04
C LEU A 369 10.48 0.41 -4.54
N TRP A 370 10.33 1.43 -3.68
CA TRP A 370 9.07 1.82 -3.07
C TRP A 370 8.88 3.33 -3.14
N TRP A 371 7.62 3.77 -3.15
CA TRP A 371 7.30 5.19 -3.10
C TRP A 371 7.46 5.75 -1.68
N HIS A 372 7.62 7.06 -1.58
CA HIS A 372 7.66 7.80 -0.33
C HIS A 372 6.47 8.73 -0.21
N ALA A 373 6.19 9.21 0.99
CA ALA A 373 5.11 10.15 1.25
C ALA A 373 5.59 11.36 2.04
N GLY A 374 4.97 12.51 1.80
CA GLY A 374 5.20 13.70 2.60
C GLY A 374 4.99 15.00 1.84
N ARG A 375 5.29 16.11 2.53
CA ARG A 375 5.31 17.46 1.97
C ARG A 375 6.75 17.97 1.82
N TYR A 376 7.63 17.56 2.73
CA TYR A 376 9.01 18.03 2.78
C TYR A 376 9.97 16.94 2.30
N GLY A 377 10.93 17.34 1.47
CA GLY A 377 12.07 16.52 1.08
C GLY A 377 13.39 17.13 1.59
N GLU A 378 14.24 16.35 2.25
CA GLU A 378 15.61 16.75 2.58
C GLU A 378 16.58 16.01 1.66
N ILE A 379 17.36 16.78 0.89
CA ILE A 379 18.40 16.27 0.00
C ILE A 379 19.74 16.66 0.60
N VAL A 380 20.60 15.67 0.85
CA VAL A 380 21.97 15.89 1.30
C VAL A 380 22.92 15.29 0.30
N VAL A 381 23.90 16.09 -0.15
CA VAL A 381 24.93 15.66 -1.09
C VAL A 381 26.31 15.88 -0.50
N THR A 382 27.11 14.83 -0.54
CA THR A 382 28.51 14.82 -0.08
C THR A 382 29.39 14.33 -1.22
N THR A 383 30.21 15.20 -1.80
CA THR A 383 31.16 14.85 -2.86
C THR A 383 32.57 14.61 -2.32
N GLN A 384 33.36 13.84 -3.08
CA GLN A 384 34.77 13.57 -2.80
C GLN A 384 35.65 14.29 -3.84
N GLU A 385 36.70 13.64 -4.33
CA GLU A 385 37.64 14.20 -5.32
C GLU A 385 37.01 14.58 -6.66
N GLN A 386 35.93 13.89 -7.06
CA GLN A 386 35.26 14.13 -8.34
C GLN A 386 34.02 14.99 -8.13
N ALA A 387 33.85 16.02 -8.98
CA ALA A 387 32.63 16.79 -9.06
C ALA A 387 31.45 15.87 -9.47
N LEU A 388 30.27 16.18 -8.96
CA LEU A 388 29.03 15.49 -9.28
C LEU A 388 28.15 16.41 -10.12
N VAL A 389 27.71 15.94 -11.28
CA VAL A 389 26.65 16.58 -12.06
C VAL A 389 25.34 15.86 -11.75
N ILE A 390 24.34 16.60 -11.25
CA ILE A 390 22.96 16.13 -11.18
C ILE A 390 22.27 16.65 -12.44
N GLU A 391 22.07 15.76 -13.39
CA GLU A 391 21.49 16.08 -14.70
C GLU A 391 20.00 16.34 -14.60
N ARG A 392 19.32 15.60 -13.71
CA ARG A 392 17.89 15.72 -13.47
C ARG A 392 17.49 15.14 -12.12
N LEU A 393 16.54 15.78 -11.46
CA LEU A 393 15.75 15.22 -10.37
C LEU A 393 14.29 15.18 -10.81
N THR A 394 13.72 14.00 -10.95
CA THR A 394 12.31 13.81 -11.32
C THR A 394 11.57 13.25 -10.11
N LEU A 395 10.47 13.88 -9.74
CA LEU A 395 9.56 13.39 -8.72
C LEU A 395 8.26 13.00 -9.41
N THR A 396 7.86 11.73 -9.33
CA THR A 396 6.64 11.24 -9.98
C THR A 396 5.62 10.86 -8.93
N GLU A 397 4.51 11.59 -8.89
CA GLU A 397 3.34 11.26 -8.08
C GLU A 397 2.78 9.89 -8.48
N THR A 398 2.43 9.10 -7.47
CA THR A 398 1.79 7.80 -7.61
C THR A 398 0.60 7.69 -6.68
N ARG A 399 -0.54 7.21 -7.20
CA ARG A 399 -1.77 6.96 -6.45
C ARG A 399 -2.78 6.20 -7.31
N TYR A 400 -3.89 5.78 -6.72
CA TYR A 400 -5.05 5.33 -7.47
C TYR A 400 -5.54 6.47 -8.38
N PRO A 401 -5.75 6.22 -9.68
CA PRO A 401 -6.18 7.25 -10.63
C PRO A 401 -7.70 7.49 -10.51
N LEU A 402 -8.16 7.91 -9.33
CA LEU A 402 -9.57 8.22 -9.09
C LEU A 402 -9.97 9.42 -9.95
N GLU A 403 -10.92 9.22 -10.86
CA GLU A 403 -11.53 10.32 -11.60
C GLU A 403 -12.56 11.03 -10.72
N ILE A 404 -12.29 12.31 -10.39
CA ILE A 404 -13.21 13.15 -9.62
C ILE A 404 -14.26 13.76 -10.56
N GLN A 405 -15.47 13.21 -10.49
CA GLN A 405 -16.63 13.59 -11.32
C GLN A 405 -17.60 14.50 -10.54
N GLY A 406 -17.69 14.30 -9.22
CA GLY A 406 -18.52 15.10 -8.31
C GLY A 406 -17.96 16.51 -8.11
N ARG A 407 -18.87 17.48 -7.91
CA ARG A 407 -18.52 18.88 -7.64
C ARG A 407 -19.34 19.41 -6.48
N PHE A 408 -18.70 20.21 -5.64
CA PHE A 408 -19.32 20.90 -4.52
C PHE A 408 -18.90 22.37 -4.53
N SER A 409 -19.83 23.26 -4.19
CA SER A 409 -19.55 24.68 -3.98
C SER A 409 -20.50 25.24 -2.93
N SER A 410 -20.00 26.14 -2.08
CA SER A 410 -20.76 26.85 -1.07
C SER A 410 -20.58 28.36 -1.23
N ASN A 411 -21.52 29.14 -0.71
CA ASN A 411 -21.35 30.58 -0.53
C ASN A 411 -20.46 30.93 0.67
N ASN A 412 -20.05 29.94 1.47
CA ASN A 412 -19.07 30.09 2.54
C ASN A 412 -17.68 29.68 2.03
N GLU A 413 -16.81 30.67 1.81
CA GLU A 413 -15.45 30.45 1.30
C GLU A 413 -14.56 29.59 2.21
N ALA A 414 -14.83 29.57 3.51
CA ALA A 414 -14.10 28.69 4.43
C ALA A 414 -14.35 27.21 4.10
N ILE A 415 -15.59 26.85 3.78
CA ILE A 415 -15.95 25.48 3.35
C ILE A 415 -15.27 25.17 2.01
N ASN A 416 -15.31 26.10 1.05
CA ASN A 416 -14.68 25.90 -0.26
C ASN A 416 -13.17 25.62 -0.12
N SER A 417 -12.48 26.26 0.84
CA SER A 417 -11.05 26.08 1.08
C SER A 417 -10.66 24.68 1.58
N TRP A 418 -11.56 23.96 2.25
CA TRP A 418 -11.27 22.64 2.83
C TRP A 418 -11.50 21.49 1.85
N ILE A 419 -12.38 21.67 0.85
CA ILE A 419 -12.74 20.61 -0.09
C ILE A 419 -11.52 20.07 -0.85
N PRO A 420 -10.62 20.90 -1.43
CA PRO A 420 -9.41 20.39 -2.08
C PRO A 420 -8.50 19.60 -1.13
N LEU A 421 -8.45 19.98 0.16
CA LEU A 421 -7.64 19.27 1.16
C LEU A 421 -8.24 17.89 1.48
N ALA A 422 -9.56 17.79 1.63
CA ALA A 422 -10.24 16.52 1.86
C ALA A 422 -10.10 15.57 0.65
N ILE A 423 -10.26 16.10 -0.57
CA ILE A 423 -10.03 15.33 -1.80
C ILE A 423 -8.58 14.87 -1.88
N ARG A 424 -7.62 15.77 -1.58
CA ARG A 424 -6.20 15.41 -1.59
C ARG A 424 -5.86 14.34 -0.56
N GLY A 425 -6.46 14.41 0.63
CA GLY A 425 -6.34 13.36 1.64
C GLY A 425 -6.79 11.99 1.11
N LEU A 426 -7.99 11.93 0.52
CA LEU A 426 -8.49 10.70 -0.12
C LEU A 426 -7.58 10.20 -1.24
N GLU A 427 -7.12 11.08 -2.12
CA GLU A 427 -6.23 10.73 -3.23
C GLU A 427 -4.91 10.12 -2.74
N MET A 428 -4.31 10.69 -1.67
CA MET A 428 -3.06 10.19 -1.10
C MET A 428 -3.26 8.90 -0.31
N CYS A 429 -4.43 8.69 0.28
CA CYS A 429 -4.78 7.46 0.97
C CYS A 429 -5.39 6.38 0.05
N SER A 430 -5.43 6.60 -1.27
CA SER A 430 -5.96 5.64 -2.24
C SER A 430 -4.86 5.12 -3.17
N HIS A 431 -4.54 3.82 -3.08
CA HIS A 431 -3.59 3.15 -3.99
C HIS A 431 -4.18 1.80 -4.46
N GLU A 432 -3.50 0.70 -4.16
CA GLU A 432 -3.96 -0.67 -4.36
C GLU A 432 -4.94 -1.14 -3.27
N THR A 433 -5.01 -0.38 -2.17
CA THR A 433 -5.97 -0.40 -1.07
C THR A 433 -6.26 1.04 -0.66
N TYR A 434 -7.30 1.27 0.13
CA TYR A 434 -7.34 2.47 0.97
C TYR A 434 -6.29 2.35 2.09
N MET A 435 -6.00 3.43 2.82
CA MET A 435 -5.10 3.38 3.97
C MET A 435 -5.32 4.52 4.96
N ASP A 436 -5.11 4.24 6.23
CA ASP A 436 -5.11 5.23 7.32
C ASP A 436 -4.20 6.42 7.03
N CYS A 437 -2.96 6.15 6.61
CA CYS A 437 -2.02 7.17 6.23
C CYS A 437 -0.92 6.61 5.31
N PRO A 438 -0.37 7.43 4.39
CA PRO A 438 0.66 6.95 3.46
C PRO A 438 2.07 6.86 4.07
N TYR A 439 2.36 7.65 5.11
CA TYR A 439 3.71 7.78 5.67
C TYR A 439 4.04 6.74 6.74
N TRP A 440 3.12 6.46 7.68
CA TRP A 440 3.43 5.64 8.86
C TRP A 440 3.11 4.17 8.66
N GLU A 441 1.84 3.81 8.41
CA GLU A 441 1.40 2.41 8.47
C GLU A 441 1.07 1.84 7.10
N GLN A 442 0.42 2.62 6.24
CA GLN A 442 -0.17 2.16 4.97
C GLN A 442 -1.13 0.97 5.17
N LEU A 443 -1.90 0.96 6.26
CA LEU A 443 -2.83 -0.10 6.60
C LEU A 443 -4.26 0.31 6.25
N MET A 444 -5.00 -0.58 5.59
CA MET A 444 -6.41 -0.35 5.27
C MET A 444 -7.27 -0.69 6.48
N TYR A 445 -7.41 0.25 7.42
CA TYR A 445 -8.26 0.08 8.60
C TYR A 445 -9.74 0.24 8.24
N VAL A 446 -10.61 -0.62 8.77
CA VAL A 446 -12.04 -0.67 8.39
C VAL A 446 -12.77 0.64 8.67
N GLY A 447 -12.55 1.24 9.85
CA GLY A 447 -13.21 2.48 10.25
C GLY A 447 -12.91 3.63 9.30
N ASP A 448 -11.63 3.81 8.98
CA ASP A 448 -11.10 4.80 8.03
C ASP A 448 -11.66 4.54 6.62
N THR A 449 -11.55 3.28 6.19
CA THR A 449 -11.97 2.87 4.84
C THR A 449 -13.46 3.11 4.60
N ARG A 450 -14.31 2.99 5.62
CA ARG A 450 -15.74 3.32 5.49
C ARG A 450 -15.94 4.78 5.09
N LEU A 451 -15.26 5.70 5.76
CA LEU A 451 -15.35 7.14 5.48
C LEU A 451 -14.77 7.47 4.10
N GLU A 452 -13.62 6.89 3.76
CA GLU A 452 -12.97 7.07 2.47
C GLU A 452 -13.82 6.53 1.30
N ALA A 453 -14.45 5.37 1.49
CA ALA A 453 -15.36 4.79 0.51
C ALA A 453 -16.61 5.65 0.31
N MET A 454 -17.20 6.18 1.39
CA MET A 454 -18.34 7.10 1.28
C MET A 454 -17.98 8.38 0.53
N LEU A 455 -16.80 8.97 0.79
CA LEU A 455 -16.31 10.12 0.04
C LEU A 455 -16.10 9.76 -1.44
N THR A 456 -15.56 8.57 -1.72
CA THR A 456 -15.43 8.05 -3.09
C THR A 456 -16.78 7.92 -3.79
N TYR A 457 -17.83 7.47 -3.11
CA TYR A 457 -19.17 7.33 -3.71
C TYR A 457 -19.77 8.66 -4.15
N VAL A 458 -19.50 9.73 -3.40
CA VAL A 458 -19.95 11.09 -3.72
C VAL A 458 -19.13 11.69 -4.87
N LEU A 459 -17.82 11.40 -4.93
CA LEU A 459 -16.90 12.04 -5.87
C LEU A 459 -16.78 11.31 -7.22
N SER A 460 -17.03 10.00 -7.28
CA SER A 460 -16.76 9.19 -8.48
C SER A 460 -17.79 8.08 -8.63
N SER A 461 -18.02 7.62 -9.86
CA SER A 461 -18.75 6.38 -10.14
C SER A 461 -17.90 5.11 -9.99
N ASP A 462 -16.57 5.25 -9.84
CA ASP A 462 -15.69 4.11 -9.70
C ASP A 462 -16.03 3.30 -8.45
N SER A 463 -16.14 1.99 -8.62
CA SER A 463 -16.52 1.04 -7.57
C SER A 463 -15.43 0.01 -7.30
N ARG A 464 -14.33 0.02 -8.06
CA ARG A 464 -13.33 -1.06 -8.01
C ARG A 464 -12.60 -1.10 -6.67
N LEU A 465 -12.12 0.05 -6.18
CA LEU A 465 -11.41 0.13 -4.90
C LEU A 465 -12.35 -0.18 -3.70
N PRO A 466 -13.58 0.38 -3.60
CA PRO A 466 -14.57 -0.04 -2.60
C PRO A 466 -14.91 -1.54 -2.64
N GLN A 467 -15.14 -2.11 -3.83
CA GLN A 467 -15.43 -3.55 -3.96
C GLN A 467 -14.27 -4.42 -3.49
N LYS A 468 -13.03 -4.04 -3.84
CA LYS A 468 -11.83 -4.73 -3.38
C LYS A 468 -11.72 -4.66 -1.87
N ALA A 469 -11.91 -3.49 -1.26
CA ALA A 469 -11.84 -3.30 0.18
C ALA A 469 -12.84 -4.19 0.94
N ILE A 470 -14.12 -4.18 0.54
CA ILE A 470 -15.17 -5.01 1.16
C ILE A 470 -14.81 -6.50 1.09
N ARG A 471 -14.33 -6.99 -0.07
CA ARG A 471 -13.92 -8.39 -0.25
C ARG A 471 -12.69 -8.75 0.58
N MET A 472 -11.74 -7.85 0.71
CA MET A 472 -10.53 -8.09 1.50
C MET A 472 -10.85 -8.16 3.00
N PHE A 473 -11.73 -7.30 3.50
CA PHE A 473 -12.20 -7.41 4.88
C PHE A 473 -13.00 -8.71 5.09
N ASP A 474 -13.84 -9.14 4.13
CA ASP A 474 -14.50 -10.44 4.22
C ASP A 474 -13.50 -11.60 4.28
N ALA A 475 -12.42 -11.52 3.50
CA ALA A 475 -11.34 -12.52 3.49
C ALA A 475 -10.49 -12.53 4.76
N SER A 476 -10.50 -11.44 5.54
CA SER A 476 -9.72 -11.30 6.78
C SER A 476 -10.28 -12.09 7.97
N ARG A 477 -11.44 -12.73 7.82
CA ARG A 477 -12.11 -13.45 8.92
C ARG A 477 -11.20 -14.51 9.53
N LEU A 478 -10.93 -14.41 10.82
CA LEU A 478 -10.06 -15.35 11.52
C LEU A 478 -10.82 -16.61 11.91
N ASN A 479 -10.24 -17.79 11.69
CA ASN A 479 -10.91 -19.06 11.98
C ASN A 479 -11.30 -19.25 13.46
N TYR A 480 -10.60 -18.59 14.41
CA TYR A 480 -10.82 -18.78 15.84
C TYR A 480 -11.72 -17.72 16.49
N THR A 481 -11.85 -16.53 15.89
CA THR A 481 -12.82 -15.52 16.33
C THR A 481 -14.07 -15.49 15.44
N GLU A 482 -13.95 -15.91 14.18
CA GLU A 482 -14.94 -15.76 13.10
C GLU A 482 -15.27 -14.30 12.76
N LEU A 483 -14.43 -13.35 13.24
CA LEU A 483 -14.58 -11.91 13.02
C LEU A 483 -13.55 -11.41 12.00
N VAL A 484 -13.91 -10.34 11.27
CA VAL A 484 -12.98 -9.61 10.40
C VAL A 484 -11.90 -8.90 11.24
N THR A 485 -10.70 -8.75 10.68
CA THR A 485 -9.63 -7.96 11.33
C THR A 485 -9.88 -6.46 11.20
N CYS A 486 -9.25 -5.67 12.08
CA CYS A 486 -9.43 -4.22 12.07
C CYS A 486 -8.75 -3.54 10.87
N ALA A 487 -7.73 -4.16 10.29
CA ALA A 487 -7.06 -3.74 9.08
C ALA A 487 -6.72 -4.96 8.22
N TYR A 488 -6.78 -4.83 6.90
CA TYR A 488 -6.41 -5.92 5.99
C TYR A 488 -6.01 -5.42 4.60
N PRO A 489 -4.91 -5.90 3.98
CA PRO A 489 -4.02 -6.95 4.45
C PRO A 489 -3.16 -6.45 5.60
N ASP A 490 -3.09 -7.24 6.67
CA ASP A 490 -2.21 -7.05 7.83
C ASP A 490 -1.93 -8.44 8.40
N THR A 491 -0.69 -8.71 8.80
CA THR A 491 -0.26 -10.01 9.35
C THR A 491 -0.39 -10.09 10.88
N SER A 492 -0.79 -9.01 11.54
CA SER A 492 -0.91 -8.94 13.00
C SER A 492 -2.16 -9.62 13.58
N ASN A 493 -3.19 -9.89 12.75
CA ASN A 493 -4.49 -10.43 13.15
C ASN A 493 -5.23 -9.61 14.24
N LYS A 494 -4.99 -8.30 14.30
CA LYS A 494 -5.65 -7.38 15.25
C LYS A 494 -7.17 -7.33 15.05
N ILE A 495 -7.92 -7.33 16.15
CA ILE A 495 -9.38 -7.14 16.19
C ILE A 495 -9.69 -5.83 16.92
N ILE A 496 -10.52 -4.99 16.30
CA ILE A 496 -11.23 -3.88 16.93
C ILE A 496 -12.72 -4.20 16.78
N PRO A 497 -13.47 -4.49 17.86
CA PRO A 497 -14.85 -4.95 17.75
C PRO A 497 -15.77 -3.97 17.01
N SER A 498 -15.65 -2.67 17.26
CA SER A 498 -16.45 -1.65 16.57
C SER A 498 -16.21 -1.68 15.05
N PHE A 499 -14.99 -1.99 14.61
CA PHE A 499 -14.63 -2.06 13.20
C PHE A 499 -15.28 -3.25 12.50
N VAL A 500 -15.52 -4.36 13.22
CA VAL A 500 -16.31 -5.48 12.70
C VAL A 500 -17.73 -5.05 12.34
N LEU A 501 -18.35 -4.22 13.19
CA LEU A 501 -19.68 -3.63 12.95
C LEU A 501 -19.63 -2.61 11.80
N TRP A 502 -18.57 -1.80 11.73
CA TRP A 502 -18.38 -0.85 10.63
C TRP A 502 -18.20 -1.52 9.28
N TRP A 503 -17.60 -2.71 9.20
CA TRP A 503 -17.53 -3.48 7.96
C TRP A 503 -18.94 -3.86 7.45
N VAL A 504 -19.85 -4.27 8.33
CA VAL A 504 -21.26 -4.51 7.94
C VAL A 504 -21.90 -3.21 7.43
N GLY A 505 -21.63 -2.10 8.12
CA GLY A 505 -22.03 -0.76 7.66
C GLY A 505 -21.49 -0.42 6.27
N MET A 506 -20.24 -0.75 5.96
CA MET A 506 -19.64 -0.54 4.64
C MET A 506 -20.36 -1.34 3.53
N VAL A 507 -20.76 -2.58 3.81
CA VAL A 507 -21.54 -3.39 2.87
C VAL A 507 -22.89 -2.74 2.59
N TYR A 508 -23.56 -2.24 3.64
CA TYR A 508 -24.79 -1.47 3.51
C TYR A 508 -24.59 -0.19 2.68
N ASP A 509 -23.55 0.60 2.98
CA ASP A 509 -23.28 1.84 2.25
C ASP A 509 -23.06 1.56 0.76
N TYR A 510 -22.31 0.50 0.43
CA TYR A 510 -22.13 0.10 -0.96
C TYR A 510 -23.45 -0.30 -1.64
N ALA A 511 -24.32 -1.05 -0.95
CA ALA A 511 -25.64 -1.42 -1.47
C ALA A 511 -26.49 -0.17 -1.76
N LEU A 512 -26.51 0.78 -0.83
CA LEU A 512 -27.25 2.03 -0.93
C LEU A 512 -26.76 2.91 -2.10
N TRP A 513 -25.44 3.07 -2.24
CA TRP A 513 -24.85 3.98 -3.22
C TRP A 513 -24.68 3.39 -4.62
N ARG A 514 -24.44 2.08 -4.74
CA ARG A 514 -24.13 1.41 -6.03
C ARG A 514 -25.21 0.46 -6.52
N GLY A 515 -26.05 -0.07 -5.63
CA GLY A 515 -27.19 -0.90 -6.03
C GLY A 515 -26.82 -2.15 -6.83
N ASP A 516 -25.70 -2.83 -6.48
CA ASP A 516 -25.27 -4.06 -7.16
C ASP A 516 -25.68 -5.32 -6.35
N PRO A 517 -26.84 -5.93 -6.63
CA PRO A 517 -27.32 -7.09 -5.89
C PRO A 517 -26.44 -8.33 -6.09
N LYS A 518 -25.70 -8.45 -7.21
CA LYS A 518 -24.81 -9.61 -7.43
C LYS A 518 -23.61 -9.51 -6.50
N PHE A 519 -22.99 -8.34 -6.43
CA PHE A 519 -21.87 -8.12 -5.52
C PHE A 519 -22.31 -8.27 -4.06
N ILE A 520 -23.41 -7.63 -3.64
CA ILE A 520 -23.90 -7.73 -2.26
C ILE A 520 -24.22 -9.17 -1.90
N SER A 521 -24.94 -9.90 -2.76
CA SER A 521 -25.26 -11.33 -2.52
C SER A 521 -24.01 -12.19 -2.32
N SER A 522 -22.88 -11.84 -2.95
CA SER A 522 -21.63 -12.58 -2.82
C SER A 522 -20.95 -12.41 -1.46
N VAL A 523 -21.20 -11.31 -0.75
CA VAL A 523 -20.61 -11.00 0.56
C VAL A 523 -21.56 -11.23 1.74
N MET A 524 -22.88 -11.31 1.49
CA MET A 524 -23.88 -11.57 2.54
C MET A 524 -23.62 -12.83 3.39
N PRO A 525 -23.09 -13.96 2.85
CA PRO A 525 -22.73 -15.10 3.70
C PRO A 525 -21.71 -14.73 4.79
N GLY A 526 -20.77 -13.83 4.49
CA GLY A 526 -19.82 -13.34 5.47
C GLY A 526 -20.42 -12.40 6.49
N VAL A 527 -21.25 -11.46 6.03
CA VAL A 527 -21.99 -10.54 6.91
C VAL A 527 -22.82 -11.30 7.94
N ARG A 528 -23.61 -12.29 7.50
CA ARG A 528 -24.42 -13.14 8.39
C ARG A 528 -23.56 -13.87 9.40
N SER A 529 -22.50 -14.55 8.94
CA SER A 529 -21.59 -15.30 9.82
C SER A 529 -20.99 -14.44 10.93
N VAL A 530 -20.60 -13.20 10.62
CA VAL A 530 -20.01 -12.29 11.61
C VAL A 530 -21.08 -11.80 12.59
N VAL A 531 -22.27 -11.41 12.11
CA VAL A 531 -23.36 -10.95 12.98
C VAL A 531 -23.84 -12.07 13.89
N ASP A 532 -24.03 -13.29 13.36
CA ASP A 532 -24.39 -14.47 14.13
C ASP A 532 -23.36 -14.74 15.25
N LYS A 533 -22.07 -14.57 14.94
CA LYS A 533 -21.01 -14.69 15.94
C LYS A 533 -21.10 -13.62 17.02
N LEU A 534 -21.29 -12.36 16.63
CA LEU A 534 -21.40 -11.25 17.58
C LEU A 534 -22.61 -11.42 18.51
N LEU A 535 -23.74 -11.93 18.01
CA LEU A 535 -24.94 -12.19 18.80
C LEU A 535 -24.75 -13.26 19.88
N GLN A 536 -23.70 -14.10 19.80
CA GLN A 536 -23.32 -15.04 20.87
C GLN A 536 -22.68 -14.35 22.07
N TYR A 537 -22.24 -13.09 21.93
CA TYR A 537 -21.71 -12.28 23.04
C TYR A 537 -22.82 -11.60 23.86
N ARG A 538 -24.10 -11.93 23.61
CA ARG A 538 -25.20 -11.46 24.45
C ARG A 538 -25.26 -12.23 25.76
N ASN A 539 -25.42 -11.53 26.87
CA ASN A 539 -25.68 -12.16 28.16
C ASN A 539 -27.16 -12.49 28.35
N GLU A 540 -27.49 -13.07 29.51
CA GLU A 540 -28.85 -13.43 29.91
C GLU A 540 -29.80 -12.22 30.03
N GLU A 541 -29.26 -11.01 30.21
CA GLU A 541 -30.03 -9.75 30.27
C GLU A 541 -30.32 -9.15 28.88
N GLY A 542 -29.78 -9.77 27.81
CA GLY A 542 -29.87 -9.27 26.43
C GLY A 542 -28.83 -8.20 26.08
N LEU A 543 -27.91 -7.89 26.98
CA LEU A 543 -26.83 -6.92 26.76
C LEU A 543 -25.66 -7.56 26.02
N LEU A 544 -25.03 -6.77 25.17
CA LEU A 544 -23.94 -7.22 24.31
C LEU A 544 -22.59 -6.95 24.99
N LEU A 545 -21.81 -8.01 25.22
CA LEU A 545 -20.43 -7.91 25.66
C LEU A 545 -19.53 -7.63 24.47
N GLN A 546 -18.44 -6.90 24.70
CA GLN A 546 -17.43 -6.70 23.67
C GLN A 546 -16.62 -8.00 23.43
N PRO A 547 -16.44 -8.45 22.19
CA PRO A 547 -15.47 -9.48 21.86
C PRO A 547 -14.05 -9.11 22.32
N LYS A 548 -13.22 -10.12 22.57
CA LYS A 548 -11.80 -9.90 22.88
C LYS A 548 -11.12 -9.16 21.72
N GLY A 549 -10.51 -8.02 22.03
CA GLY A 549 -9.83 -7.16 21.05
C GLY A 549 -9.46 -5.82 21.69
N TRP A 550 -9.06 -4.86 20.87
CA TRP A 550 -8.91 -3.47 21.30
C TRP A 550 -10.30 -2.80 21.22
N PRO A 551 -10.94 -2.42 22.35
CA PRO A 551 -12.29 -1.84 22.36
C PRO A 551 -12.28 -0.36 21.92
N PHE A 552 -11.56 -0.06 20.85
CA PHE A 552 -11.45 1.28 20.30
C PHE A 552 -12.81 1.75 19.74
N MET A 553 -13.14 3.01 19.98
CA MET A 553 -14.31 3.66 19.40
C MET A 553 -13.95 5.03 18.80
N ASP A 554 -13.29 5.91 19.58
CA ASP A 554 -12.88 7.23 19.12
C ASP A 554 -11.72 7.77 19.99
N TRP A 555 -10.90 8.68 19.45
CA TRP A 555 -9.82 9.36 20.17
C TRP A 555 -10.34 10.52 21.04
N HIS A 556 -11.37 10.26 21.86
CA HIS A 556 -11.90 11.23 22.81
C HIS A 556 -10.87 11.52 23.93
N PRO A 557 -10.66 12.78 24.36
CA PRO A 557 -9.65 13.13 25.36
C PRO A 557 -9.77 12.39 26.70
N ASP A 558 -11.00 12.06 27.10
CA ASP A 558 -11.27 11.33 28.36
C ASP A 558 -11.23 9.80 28.22
N TRP A 559 -11.02 9.29 27.00
CA TRP A 559 -10.99 7.85 26.72
C TRP A 559 -9.54 7.35 26.60
N SER A 560 -9.16 6.45 27.50
CA SER A 560 -7.82 5.86 27.49
C SER A 560 -7.64 4.96 26.28
N TYR A 561 -6.65 5.26 25.42
CA TYR A 561 -6.42 4.55 24.15
C TYR A 561 -7.65 4.49 23.23
N GLY A 562 -8.51 5.51 23.30
CA GLY A 562 -9.76 5.59 22.56
C GLY A 562 -10.81 4.55 22.95
N ASN A 563 -10.66 3.94 24.12
CA ASN A 563 -11.59 2.95 24.65
C ASN A 563 -12.71 3.66 25.45
N PRO A 564 -13.98 3.46 25.07
CA PRO A 564 -15.09 4.00 25.84
C PRO A 564 -15.20 3.28 27.18
N PRO A 565 -15.77 3.92 28.22
CA PRO A 565 -16.02 3.28 29.51
C PRO A 565 -16.91 2.03 29.39
N GLU A 566 -16.63 1.04 30.25
CA GLU A 566 -17.37 -0.25 30.26
C GLU A 566 -17.73 -0.74 31.67
N GLY A 567 -17.55 0.10 32.70
CA GLY A 567 -17.98 -0.18 34.08
C GLY A 567 -17.34 -1.39 34.76
N GLY A 568 -16.34 -2.04 34.14
CA GLY A 568 -15.70 -3.27 34.63
C GLY A 568 -16.42 -4.56 34.25
N GLU A 569 -17.48 -4.48 33.44
CA GLU A 569 -18.29 -5.64 33.03
C GLU A 569 -18.10 -6.03 31.56
N ASN A 570 -17.17 -5.37 30.85
CA ASN A 570 -16.97 -5.54 29.41
C ASN A 570 -18.23 -5.23 28.58
N ILE A 571 -19.07 -4.34 29.10
CA ILE A 571 -20.31 -3.85 28.48
C ILE A 571 -20.18 -2.34 28.32
N SER A 572 -20.01 -1.89 27.07
CA SER A 572 -20.02 -0.47 26.73
C SER A 572 -21.30 -0.11 25.99
N ALA A 573 -21.94 0.99 26.41
CA ALA A 573 -23.16 1.48 25.77
C ALA A 573 -22.91 1.83 24.30
N SER A 574 -21.78 2.47 24.00
CA SER A 574 -21.40 2.87 22.63
C SER A 574 -21.35 1.66 21.68
N TYR A 575 -20.69 0.58 22.08
CA TYR A 575 -20.61 -0.66 21.30
C TYR A 575 -21.98 -1.37 21.20
N HIS A 576 -22.77 -1.35 22.28
CA HIS A 576 -24.10 -1.93 22.30
C HIS A 576 -25.06 -1.25 21.31
N TRP A 577 -25.12 0.08 21.34
CA TRP A 577 -25.94 0.87 20.42
C TRP A 577 -25.45 0.78 18.99
N LEU A 578 -24.14 0.63 18.78
CA LEU A 578 -23.58 0.36 17.46
C LEU A 578 -24.08 -0.97 16.88
N MET A 579 -24.23 -2.01 17.71
CA MET A 579 -24.84 -3.27 17.26
C MET A 579 -26.32 -3.10 16.89
N VAL A 580 -27.10 -2.33 17.67
CA VAL A 580 -28.50 -2.01 17.33
C VAL A 580 -28.57 -1.34 15.96
N TYR A 581 -27.75 -0.32 15.72
CA TYR A 581 -27.65 0.33 14.41
C TYR A 581 -27.29 -0.67 13.30
N THR A 582 -26.31 -1.54 13.56
CA THR A 582 -25.81 -2.53 12.59
C THR A 582 -26.88 -3.55 12.22
N LEU A 583 -27.69 -4.02 13.18
CA LEU A 583 -28.80 -4.92 12.92
C LEU A 583 -29.89 -4.26 12.05
N GLY A 584 -30.16 -2.97 12.25
CA GLY A 584 -31.02 -2.21 11.35
C GLY A 584 -30.48 -2.18 9.91
N LYS A 585 -29.16 -2.02 9.75
CA LYS A 585 -28.51 -2.06 8.42
C LYS A 585 -28.48 -3.45 7.81
N LEU A 586 -28.34 -4.48 8.63
CA LEU A 586 -28.50 -5.86 8.19
C LEU A 586 -29.91 -6.12 7.67
N ALA A 587 -30.96 -5.65 8.35
CA ALA A 587 -32.33 -5.82 7.91
C ALA A 587 -32.57 -5.23 6.50
N GLU A 588 -32.09 -4.01 6.27
CA GLU A 588 -32.16 -3.36 4.96
C GLU A 588 -31.37 -4.15 3.89
N LEU A 589 -30.18 -4.65 4.22
CA LEU A 589 -29.38 -5.50 3.32
C LEU A 589 -30.09 -6.81 2.96
N GLU A 590 -30.68 -7.50 3.94
CA GLU A 590 -31.42 -8.73 3.73
C GLU A 590 -32.65 -8.50 2.84
N GLY A 591 -33.39 -7.41 3.08
CA GLY A 591 -34.47 -6.97 2.20
C GLY A 591 -33.98 -6.70 0.77
N PHE A 592 -32.85 -6.00 0.63
CA PHE A 592 -32.23 -5.67 -0.66
C PHE A 592 -31.85 -6.92 -1.47
N VAL A 593 -31.39 -8.00 -0.84
CA VAL A 593 -31.11 -9.29 -1.51
C VAL A 593 -32.31 -10.24 -1.59
N GLY A 594 -33.52 -9.75 -1.27
CA GLY A 594 -34.78 -10.51 -1.40
C GLY A 594 -34.98 -11.58 -0.33
N LYS A 595 -34.42 -11.37 0.86
CA LYS A 595 -34.41 -12.32 1.99
C LYS A 595 -35.25 -11.82 3.17
N GLN A 596 -36.54 -11.60 2.91
CA GLN A 596 -37.46 -10.95 3.84
C GLN A 596 -37.50 -11.55 5.25
N GLY A 597 -37.47 -12.88 5.40
CA GLY A 597 -37.47 -13.51 6.73
C GLY A 597 -36.24 -13.17 7.58
N TYR A 598 -35.06 -13.06 6.96
CA TYR A 598 -33.84 -12.63 7.65
C TYR A 598 -33.88 -11.13 7.98
N ALA A 599 -34.56 -10.33 7.15
CA ALA A 599 -34.76 -8.90 7.45
C ALA A 599 -35.62 -8.70 8.70
N GLU A 600 -36.76 -9.40 8.78
CA GLU A 600 -37.66 -9.36 9.94
C GLU A 600 -36.99 -9.87 11.23
N GLU A 601 -36.16 -10.92 11.13
CA GLU A 601 -35.36 -11.42 12.26
C GLU A 601 -34.35 -10.37 12.75
N ALA A 602 -33.63 -9.71 11.84
CA ALA A 602 -32.68 -8.66 12.21
C ALA A 602 -33.37 -7.43 12.85
N GLU A 603 -34.55 -7.03 12.37
CA GLU A 603 -35.36 -5.96 12.98
C GLU A 603 -35.81 -6.32 14.40
N LEU A 604 -36.27 -7.56 14.61
CA LEU A 604 -36.67 -8.04 15.93
C LEU A 604 -35.48 -8.02 16.91
N LEU A 605 -34.32 -8.53 16.48
CA LEU A 605 -33.10 -8.52 17.28
C LEU A 605 -32.66 -7.09 17.61
N ALA A 606 -32.71 -6.16 16.63
CA ALA A 606 -32.37 -4.75 16.87
C ALA A 606 -33.26 -4.15 17.96
N LYS A 607 -34.57 -4.44 17.91
CA LYS A 607 -35.53 -3.98 18.91
C LYS A 607 -35.25 -4.57 20.30
N GLU A 608 -35.00 -5.87 20.39
CA GLU A 608 -34.70 -6.54 21.66
C GLU A 608 -33.44 -5.97 22.33
N LEU A 609 -32.37 -5.74 21.56
CA LEU A 609 -31.15 -5.11 22.06
C LEU A 609 -31.43 -3.66 22.47
N ALA A 610 -32.17 -2.89 21.66
CA ALA A 610 -32.49 -1.51 22.02
C ALA A 610 -33.24 -1.43 23.35
N GLU A 611 -34.24 -2.29 23.57
CA GLU A 611 -34.95 -2.36 24.84
C GLU A 611 -34.04 -2.74 26.02
N ALA A 612 -33.04 -3.61 25.81
CA ALA A 612 -32.04 -3.94 26.83
C ALA A 612 -31.11 -2.76 27.12
N GLY A 613 -30.63 -2.07 26.08
CA GLY A 613 -29.80 -0.87 26.18
C GLY A 613 -30.50 0.27 26.91
N GLU A 614 -31.78 0.53 26.61
CA GLU A 614 -32.61 1.50 27.33
C GLU A 614 -32.61 1.21 28.84
N ARG A 615 -32.94 -0.02 29.23
CA ARG A 615 -32.98 -0.42 30.65
C ARG A 615 -31.63 -0.28 31.34
N ALA A 616 -30.53 -0.50 30.63
CA ALA A 616 -29.19 -0.54 31.21
C ALA A 616 -28.52 0.82 31.28
N PHE A 617 -28.71 1.67 30.27
CA PHE A 617 -27.90 2.87 30.07
C PHE A 617 -28.69 4.17 30.24
N TRP A 618 -30.02 4.17 30.10
CA TRP A 618 -30.80 5.41 30.23
C TRP A 618 -30.83 5.91 31.68
N ASN A 619 -30.54 7.20 31.87
CA ASN A 619 -30.65 7.89 33.14
C ASN A 619 -31.76 8.95 33.08
N GLU A 620 -32.90 8.66 33.73
CA GLU A 620 -34.09 9.52 33.70
C GLU A 620 -33.84 10.92 34.30
N GLU A 621 -33.03 11.02 35.36
CA GLU A 621 -32.74 12.30 36.03
C GLU A 621 -31.92 13.25 35.15
N LYS A 622 -31.00 12.70 34.35
CA LYS A 622 -30.16 13.48 33.42
C LYS A 622 -30.79 13.63 32.03
N GLY A 623 -31.69 12.72 31.65
CA GLY A 623 -32.22 12.61 30.29
C GLY A 623 -31.18 12.17 29.26
N TRP A 624 -30.14 11.45 29.69
CA TRP A 624 -29.00 11.01 28.88
C TRP A 624 -28.79 9.50 29.00
N TYR A 625 -28.13 8.89 28.02
CA TYR A 625 -27.55 7.56 28.16
C TYR A 625 -26.18 7.66 28.83
N ALA A 626 -25.91 6.80 29.80
CA ALA A 626 -24.59 6.59 30.36
C ALA A 626 -23.74 5.71 29.42
N ASP A 627 -22.42 5.86 29.49
CA ASP A 627 -21.48 5.03 28.73
C ASP A 627 -21.39 3.60 29.28
N ASP A 628 -21.75 3.42 30.55
CA ASP A 628 -21.64 2.18 31.30
C ASP A 628 -22.83 1.94 32.24
N ARG A 629 -22.99 0.69 32.69
CA ARG A 629 -24.08 0.29 33.62
C ARG A 629 -23.97 0.90 35.01
N THR A 630 -22.78 1.37 35.40
CA THR A 630 -22.60 2.05 36.70
C THR A 630 -23.12 3.48 36.70
N HIS A 631 -23.51 4.01 35.53
CA HIS A 631 -24.00 5.38 35.35
C HIS A 631 -23.00 6.43 35.83
N LYS A 632 -21.71 6.08 35.80
CA LYS A 632 -20.62 6.93 36.28
C LYS A 632 -20.08 7.82 35.19
N TYR A 633 -20.09 7.35 33.94
CA TYR A 633 -19.54 8.06 32.79
C TYR A 633 -20.64 8.39 31.76
N TYR A 634 -20.50 9.54 31.12
CA TYR A 634 -21.38 10.07 30.07
C TYR A 634 -20.46 10.78 29.08
N SER A 635 -20.64 10.53 27.79
CA SER A 635 -19.86 11.13 26.70
C SER A 635 -20.70 11.89 25.69
#